data_AF-A0A3P6FST3-F1
#
_entry.id   AF-A0A3P6FST3-F1
#
_cell.length_a   1.000
_cell.length_b   1.000
_cell.length_c   1.000
_cell.angle_alpha   90.00
_cell.angle_beta   90.00
_cell.angle_gamma   90.00
#
_symmetry.space_group_name_H-M   'P 1'
#
loop_
_entity.id
_entity.type
_entity.pdbx_description
1 polymer ?
#
loop_
_entity_poly.entity_id
_entity_poly.type
_entity_poly.pdbx_seq_one_letter_code
_entity_poly.pdbx_strand_id
1 'polypeptide(L)'
;MISWGFQTDPTCVLCNSVPESRDHLFFDCNYSYSVWNTLARKARTPAIRQWSLSITCMQGLSTPKHHRLLSLLTWQAVIYALWLERNSRIHRKEYRSQDSLISSLNAQIKNRISSIHRCIERATSRRFAFGIESKSAATMAANQECSGNLKRQLEKLFDASLRSTVPDKPRVKPVVTTSPLDRSGDYQCNNAMGLWSMIKGKDSQFNGPPAVGEALLNNLPTSEMVDSISCSVTGPGFVNVVLSTKWMAKSIANMLIDGIDTWAPAPPVKRALVDFSSPNIAKEMHVGHLRSTVIGARSLACSSSQRLKFFAETMLFGMLIEYLFEKFPDTDSVTETAIGDLQSFYKESKKIFDDDPDFKEKAQKAVVRLQGGDPIYRKAWAKICEISRNEFSKVYQRLQVELEEKGESFYNPYIANVIGKLDSKGLIEESEGARVIFLQGFKIPLIVVKSDGGFNYASTDLTALWYRLNEEKAEWIIYVTDFSQKQHFDMFFKAARKAGWLPDSDNTHPRVDHVDFGLVVNGEDRKRFRTRASDVVRLVDLLDEAKTRSKTALIERGKDKEWTPEELDQTAEAVGYGAVKYADLKSNRTTGYTFDFDAMLSDKGNTAVYLLYAHARICSIIRKSGKDIDELKKTVELVLDHPEERALGLHLLRFAETVEEACTTLFPKVLCLYLYSLSERFTSFYSIHQVIGSPEEASRLLLCEATAIVMRKCFPPSWNHPCLQDLIRHCNILMT
;
A
#
# COMPACT_ATOMS: atom_id res chain seq x y z
N MET A 1 35.85 -15.86 -0.04
CA MET A 1 35.73 -16.12 1.41
C MET A 1 37.10 -16.04 2.08
N ILE A 2 38.10 -16.82 1.65
CA ILE A 2 39.49 -16.66 2.14
C ILE A 2 40.08 -15.28 1.80
N SER A 3 39.75 -14.72 0.63
CA SER A 3 40.14 -13.36 0.23
C SER A 3 39.54 -12.24 1.09
N TRP A 4 38.58 -12.55 1.97
CA TRP A 4 37.88 -11.59 2.83
C TRP A 4 38.31 -11.73 4.31
N GLY A 5 39.39 -12.46 4.61
CA GLY A 5 39.97 -12.54 5.96
C GLY A 5 39.18 -13.38 6.98
N PHE A 6 38.13 -14.09 6.58
CA PHE A 6 37.39 -14.97 7.48
C PHE A 6 38.09 -16.33 7.61
N GLN A 7 38.54 -16.68 8.84
CA GLN A 7 38.92 -18.05 9.20
C GLN A 7 37.65 -18.90 9.37
N THR A 8 37.06 -19.35 8.27
CA THR A 8 36.08 -20.44 8.28
C THR A 8 36.79 -21.72 7.89
N ASP A 9 36.60 -22.77 8.69
CA ASP A 9 37.05 -24.12 8.34
C ASP A 9 36.62 -24.44 6.90
N PRO A 10 37.54 -24.88 6.01
CA PRO A 10 37.20 -25.15 4.62
C PRO A 10 36.26 -26.35 4.47
N THR A 11 36.00 -27.13 5.53
CA THR A 11 35.07 -28.26 5.50
C THR A 11 33.61 -27.82 5.48
N CYS A 12 32.80 -28.58 4.74
CA CYS A 12 31.37 -28.35 4.59
C CYS A 12 30.65 -28.46 5.94
N VAL A 13 30.08 -27.37 6.43
CA VAL A 13 29.40 -27.29 7.73
C VAL A 13 28.12 -28.12 7.84
N LEU A 14 27.67 -28.72 6.73
CA LEU A 14 26.50 -29.60 6.71
C LEU A 14 26.85 -31.06 7.05
N CYS A 15 27.99 -31.57 6.58
CA CYS A 15 28.44 -32.94 6.82
C CYS A 15 29.77 -33.07 7.59
N ASN A 16 30.50 -31.97 7.75
CA ASN A 16 31.81 -31.88 8.42
C ASN A 16 32.87 -32.86 7.88
N SER A 17 32.80 -33.23 6.59
CA SER A 17 33.60 -34.35 6.06
C SER A 17 34.39 -34.05 4.78
N VAL A 18 34.01 -33.05 3.98
CA VAL A 18 34.62 -32.73 2.67
C VAL A 18 34.73 -31.22 2.54
N PRO A 19 35.74 -30.67 1.83
CA PRO A 19 35.81 -29.24 1.53
C PRO A 19 34.51 -28.69 0.92
N GLU A 20 34.07 -27.53 1.40
CA GLU A 20 32.86 -26.87 0.92
C GLU A 20 33.08 -26.33 -0.50
N SER A 21 32.32 -26.85 -1.46
CA SER A 21 32.16 -26.29 -2.81
C SER A 21 30.69 -26.07 -3.09
N ARG A 22 30.33 -25.31 -4.13
CA ARG A 22 28.91 -25.14 -4.52
C ARG A 22 28.24 -26.50 -4.77
N ASP A 23 28.89 -27.35 -5.56
CA ASP A 23 28.32 -28.63 -5.97
C ASP A 23 28.25 -29.57 -4.77
N HIS A 24 29.27 -29.55 -3.90
CA HIS A 24 29.22 -30.31 -2.66
C HIS A 24 28.13 -29.81 -1.71
N LEU A 25 28.09 -28.52 -1.42
CA LEU A 25 27.14 -27.91 -0.49
C LEU A 25 25.70 -28.16 -0.90
N PHE A 26 25.37 -28.01 -2.19
CA PHE A 26 23.98 -28.09 -2.63
C PHE A 26 23.56 -29.46 -3.13
N PHE A 27 24.47 -30.32 -3.59
CA PHE A 27 24.07 -31.55 -4.30
C PHE A 27 24.81 -32.82 -3.84
N ASP A 28 26.13 -32.79 -3.63
CA ASP A 28 26.86 -34.01 -3.27
C ASP A 28 26.85 -34.32 -1.77
N CYS A 29 26.79 -33.30 -0.91
CA CYS A 29 26.78 -33.47 0.53
C CYS A 29 25.66 -34.41 0.96
N ASN A 30 25.96 -35.42 1.78
CA ASN A 30 24.96 -36.41 2.22
C ASN A 30 23.76 -35.76 2.92
N TYR A 31 24.00 -34.67 3.65
CA TYR A 31 22.93 -33.87 4.26
C TYR A 31 22.01 -33.26 3.20
N SER A 32 22.60 -32.54 2.25
CA SER A 32 21.87 -31.84 1.18
C SER A 32 21.19 -32.80 0.21
N TYR A 33 21.86 -33.89 -0.17
CA TYR A 33 21.32 -34.90 -1.06
C TYR A 33 20.13 -35.64 -0.45
N SER A 34 20.14 -35.91 0.85
CA SER A 34 18.99 -36.52 1.54
C SER A 34 17.73 -35.65 1.44
N VAL A 35 17.90 -34.34 1.68
CA VAL A 35 16.83 -33.33 1.55
C VAL A 35 16.33 -33.26 0.10
N TRP A 36 17.26 -33.17 -0.85
CA TRP A 36 16.96 -33.12 -2.27
C TRP A 36 16.23 -34.35 -2.78
N ASN A 37 16.77 -35.54 -2.49
CA ASN A 37 16.23 -36.81 -2.97
C ASN A 37 14.79 -37.01 -2.48
N THR A 38 14.53 -36.64 -1.23
CA THR A 38 13.18 -36.73 -0.64
C THR A 38 12.20 -35.80 -1.33
N LEU A 39 12.57 -34.53 -1.57
CA LEU A 39 11.67 -33.54 -2.17
C LEU A 39 11.54 -33.68 -3.68
N ALA A 40 12.61 -34.08 -4.38
CA ALA A 40 12.61 -34.37 -5.80
C ALA A 40 11.71 -35.58 -6.12
N ARG A 41 11.75 -36.65 -5.31
CA ARG A 41 10.82 -37.78 -5.43
C ARG A 41 9.36 -37.34 -5.28
N LYS A 42 9.05 -36.46 -4.32
CA LYS A 42 7.70 -35.90 -4.14
C LYS A 42 7.28 -35.01 -5.32
N ALA A 43 8.22 -34.30 -5.94
CA ALA A 43 7.98 -33.45 -7.11
C ALA A 43 8.02 -34.20 -8.45
N ARG A 44 8.26 -35.52 -8.44
CA ARG A 44 8.45 -36.38 -9.63
C ARG A 44 9.58 -35.88 -10.55
N THR A 45 10.67 -35.42 -9.96
CA THR A 45 11.89 -35.00 -10.67
C THR A 45 13.08 -35.85 -10.26
N PRO A 46 14.06 -36.08 -11.14
CA PRO A 46 15.27 -36.80 -10.79
C PRO A 46 16.13 -36.00 -9.79
N ALA A 47 16.72 -36.68 -8.80
CA ALA A 47 17.66 -36.09 -7.86
C ALA A 47 19.08 -36.16 -8.44
N ILE A 48 19.57 -35.04 -8.98
CA ILE A 48 20.85 -34.94 -9.68
C ILE A 48 21.91 -34.38 -8.75
N ARG A 49 23.08 -35.01 -8.70
CA ARG A 49 24.21 -34.66 -7.81
C ARG A 49 25.13 -33.54 -8.33
N GLN A 50 24.85 -32.99 -9.51
CA GLN A 50 25.66 -31.96 -10.14
C GLN A 50 24.83 -30.77 -10.60
N TRP A 51 25.34 -29.55 -10.37
CA TRP A 51 24.66 -28.31 -10.72
C TRP A 51 24.37 -28.19 -12.22
N SER A 52 25.37 -28.41 -13.08
CA SER A 52 25.23 -28.27 -14.53
C SER A 52 24.14 -29.18 -15.09
N LEU A 53 24.18 -30.46 -14.72
CA LEU A 53 23.17 -31.45 -15.11
C LEU A 53 21.79 -31.12 -14.54
N SER A 54 21.72 -30.60 -13.30
CA SER A 54 20.45 -30.17 -12.70
C SER A 54 19.84 -29.00 -13.47
N ILE A 55 20.62 -28.00 -13.88
CA ILE A 55 20.12 -26.86 -14.65
C ILE A 55 19.63 -27.28 -16.03
N THR A 56 20.40 -28.10 -16.74
CA THR A 56 20.00 -28.64 -18.05
C THR A 56 18.67 -29.40 -17.95
N CYS A 57 18.50 -30.23 -16.90
CA CYS A 57 17.25 -30.93 -16.64
C CYS A 57 16.08 -29.97 -16.37
N MET A 58 16.29 -28.91 -15.59
CA MET A 58 15.25 -27.92 -15.28
C MET A 58 14.86 -27.07 -16.50
N GLN A 59 15.81 -26.76 -17.39
CA GLN A 59 15.56 -26.02 -18.63
C GLN A 59 14.79 -26.87 -19.66
N GLY A 60 15.02 -28.18 -19.68
CA GLY A 60 14.36 -29.15 -20.57
C GLY A 60 13.01 -29.70 -20.10
N LEU A 61 12.40 -29.17 -19.03
CA LEU A 61 11.12 -29.69 -18.50
C LEU A 61 9.96 -29.49 -19.50
N SER A 62 9.57 -30.58 -20.18
CA SER A 62 8.43 -30.65 -21.12
C SER A 62 7.11 -31.09 -20.48
N THR A 63 6.98 -31.03 -19.15
CA THR A 63 5.82 -31.51 -18.40
C THR A 63 4.66 -30.50 -18.34
N PRO A 64 3.42 -30.94 -18.03
CA PRO A 64 2.27 -30.05 -17.85
C PRO A 64 2.58 -28.90 -16.87
N LYS A 65 1.96 -27.73 -17.10
CA LYS A 65 2.27 -26.46 -16.38
C LYS A 65 2.31 -26.60 -14.85
N HIS A 66 1.42 -27.40 -14.26
CA HIS A 66 1.35 -27.61 -12.81
C HIS A 66 2.52 -28.46 -12.29
N HIS A 67 2.95 -29.48 -13.05
CA HIS A 67 4.13 -30.27 -12.72
C HIS A 67 5.40 -29.43 -12.86
N ARG A 68 5.55 -28.66 -13.94
CA ARG A 68 6.68 -27.74 -14.14
C ARG A 68 6.79 -26.72 -13.01
N LEU A 69 5.67 -26.14 -12.57
CA LEU A 69 5.62 -25.20 -11.45
C LEU A 69 6.03 -25.86 -10.12
N LEU A 70 5.52 -27.06 -9.82
CA LEU A 70 5.89 -27.82 -8.62
C LEU A 70 7.39 -28.15 -8.60
N SER A 71 7.94 -28.58 -9.73
CA SER A 71 9.36 -28.88 -9.89
C SER A 71 10.23 -27.64 -9.65
N LEU A 72 9.89 -26.51 -10.26
CA LEU A 72 10.62 -25.24 -10.09
C LEU A 72 10.53 -24.70 -8.66
N LEU A 73 9.36 -24.75 -8.04
CA LEU A 73 9.15 -24.31 -6.66
C LEU A 73 9.91 -25.19 -5.66
N THR A 74 9.86 -26.50 -5.86
CA THR A 74 10.64 -27.44 -5.05
C THR A 74 12.12 -27.14 -5.20
N TRP A 75 12.58 -26.93 -6.43
CA TRP A 75 13.99 -26.67 -6.68
C TRP A 75 14.48 -25.38 -6.01
N GLN A 76 13.74 -24.29 -6.19
CA GLN A 76 14.03 -23.01 -5.57
C GLN A 76 14.03 -23.09 -4.03
N ALA A 77 13.03 -23.76 -3.45
CA ALA A 77 12.89 -23.85 -2.00
C ALA A 77 14.05 -24.62 -1.35
N VAL A 78 14.49 -25.72 -1.96
CA VAL A 78 15.59 -26.53 -1.42
C VAL A 78 16.93 -25.79 -1.48
N ILE A 79 17.27 -25.17 -2.62
CA ILE A 79 18.50 -24.36 -2.72
C ILE A 79 18.53 -23.28 -1.63
N TYR A 80 17.44 -22.54 -1.48
CA TYR A 80 17.37 -21.46 -0.50
C TYR A 80 17.46 -21.99 0.94
N ALA A 81 16.79 -23.09 1.26
CA ALA A 81 16.80 -23.66 2.60
C ALA A 81 18.16 -24.26 2.99
N LEU A 82 18.86 -24.90 2.06
CA LEU A 82 20.23 -25.40 2.30
C LEU A 82 21.22 -24.25 2.52
N TRP A 83 21.08 -23.16 1.75
CA TRP A 83 21.89 -21.95 1.95
C TRP A 83 21.62 -21.30 3.31
N LEU A 84 20.34 -21.19 3.71
CA LEU A 84 19.96 -20.67 5.02
C LEU A 84 20.45 -21.56 6.16
N GLU A 85 20.35 -22.88 6.03
CA GLU A 85 20.85 -23.83 7.03
C GLU A 85 22.36 -23.68 7.21
N ARG A 86 23.12 -23.64 6.10
CA ARG A 86 24.56 -23.39 6.12
C ARG A 86 24.93 -22.10 6.84
N ASN A 87 24.24 -21.00 6.56
CA ASN A 87 24.49 -19.72 7.23
C ASN A 87 24.07 -19.71 8.70
N SER A 88 23.00 -20.43 9.07
CA SER A 88 22.54 -20.53 10.45
C SER A 88 23.55 -21.30 11.30
N ARG A 89 24.14 -22.36 10.77
CA ARG A 89 25.22 -23.10 11.44
C ARG A 89 26.47 -22.25 11.64
N ILE A 90 26.85 -21.47 10.64
CA ILE A 90 28.06 -20.62 10.70
C ILE A 90 27.87 -19.42 11.64
N HIS A 91 26.76 -18.69 11.51
CA HIS A 91 26.61 -17.39 12.19
C HIS A 91 25.79 -17.45 13.48
N ARG A 92 24.96 -18.47 13.65
CA ARG A 92 24.02 -18.57 14.79
C ARG A 92 24.24 -19.83 15.63
N LYS A 93 25.10 -20.76 15.18
CA LYS A 93 25.29 -22.08 15.81
C LYS A 93 23.96 -22.82 16.01
N GLU A 94 23.02 -22.62 15.09
CA GLU A 94 21.72 -23.30 15.06
C GLU A 94 21.79 -24.44 14.05
N TYR A 95 21.41 -25.66 14.47
CA TYR A 95 21.50 -26.87 13.67
C TYR A 95 20.13 -27.53 13.55
N ARG A 96 19.67 -27.78 12.32
CA ARG A 96 18.46 -28.56 12.07
C ARG A 96 18.80 -29.92 11.51
N SER A 97 18.05 -30.94 11.92
CA SER A 97 18.09 -32.26 11.29
C SER A 97 17.53 -32.20 9.86
N GLN A 98 17.89 -33.17 9.03
CA GLN A 98 17.35 -33.31 7.68
C GLN A 98 15.82 -33.40 7.72
N ASP A 99 15.26 -34.17 8.66
CA ASP A 99 13.82 -34.37 8.79
C ASP A 99 13.07 -33.09 9.18
N SER A 100 13.64 -32.28 10.07
CA SER A 100 13.08 -30.97 10.44
C SER A 100 13.08 -30.02 9.24
N LEU A 101 14.19 -29.99 8.49
CA LEU A 101 14.31 -29.17 7.28
C LEU A 101 13.33 -29.62 6.18
N ILE A 102 13.22 -30.93 5.95
CA ILE A 102 12.27 -31.55 5.01
C ILE A 102 10.84 -31.25 5.42
N SER A 103 10.50 -31.33 6.72
CA SER A 103 9.16 -31.03 7.22
C SER A 103 8.79 -29.56 7.01
N SER A 104 9.71 -28.65 7.33
CA SER A 104 9.55 -27.21 7.07
C SER A 104 9.42 -26.92 5.57
N LEU A 105 10.22 -27.55 4.72
CA LEU A 105 10.17 -27.40 3.27
C LEU A 105 8.87 -27.95 2.68
N ASN A 106 8.40 -29.11 3.14
CA ASN A 106 7.10 -29.65 2.75
C ASN A 106 5.96 -28.69 3.14
N ALA A 107 6.00 -28.13 4.36
CA ALA A 107 5.04 -27.14 4.79
C ALA A 107 5.12 -25.86 3.94
N GLN A 108 6.33 -25.36 3.64
CA GLN A 108 6.53 -24.16 2.81
C GLN A 108 6.07 -24.35 1.37
N ILE A 109 6.40 -25.48 0.75
CA ILE A 109 5.98 -25.83 -0.62
C ILE A 109 4.47 -26.05 -0.63
N LYS A 110 3.89 -26.80 0.32
CA LYS A 110 2.44 -26.95 0.48
C LYS A 110 1.76 -25.61 0.71
N ASN A 111 2.32 -24.71 1.51
CA ASN A 111 1.76 -23.38 1.77
C ASN A 111 1.89 -22.47 0.55
N ARG A 112 2.97 -22.56 -0.24
CA ARG A 112 3.11 -21.81 -1.50
C ARG A 112 2.14 -22.34 -2.56
N ILE A 113 2.03 -23.65 -2.70
CA ILE A 113 1.05 -24.28 -3.59
C ILE A 113 -0.36 -23.98 -3.12
N SER A 114 -0.66 -24.09 -1.83
CA SER A 114 -1.95 -23.74 -1.24
C SER A 114 -2.20 -22.24 -1.27
N SER A 115 -1.17 -21.39 -1.31
CA SER A 115 -1.31 -19.95 -1.51
C SER A 115 -1.58 -19.64 -2.98
N ILE A 116 -0.96 -20.37 -3.92
CA ILE A 116 -1.29 -20.29 -5.34
C ILE A 116 -2.68 -20.87 -5.58
N HIS A 117 -3.05 -21.98 -4.94
CA HIS A 117 -4.37 -22.61 -4.98
C HIS A 117 -5.39 -21.77 -4.23
N ARG A 118 -5.04 -21.06 -3.14
CA ARG A 118 -5.85 -20.03 -2.45
C ARG A 118 -5.85 -18.71 -3.16
N CYS A 119 -4.92 -18.42 -4.06
CA CYS A 119 -4.94 -17.22 -4.90
C CYS A 119 -5.81 -17.50 -6.13
N ILE A 120 -5.74 -18.72 -6.67
CA ILE A 120 -6.67 -19.28 -7.64
C ILE A 120 -8.06 -19.46 -7.00
N GLU A 121 -8.16 -19.97 -5.76
CA GLU A 121 -9.39 -20.08 -4.95
C GLU A 121 -9.81 -18.76 -4.34
N ARG A 122 -8.98 -17.74 -4.15
CA ARG A 122 -9.49 -16.38 -3.84
C ARG A 122 -9.95 -15.70 -5.11
N ALA A 123 -9.35 -16.02 -6.26
CA ALA A 123 -9.85 -15.62 -7.57
C ALA A 123 -11.11 -16.41 -7.98
N THR A 124 -11.31 -17.66 -7.53
CA THR A 124 -12.52 -18.47 -7.79
C THR A 124 -13.55 -18.46 -6.65
N SER A 125 -13.18 -18.20 -5.40
CA SER A 125 -14.12 -17.98 -4.27
C SER A 125 -14.60 -16.54 -4.21
N ARG A 126 -13.88 -15.55 -4.76
CA ARG A 126 -14.53 -14.28 -5.19
C ARG A 126 -15.56 -14.52 -6.30
N ARG A 127 -15.50 -15.65 -7.02
CA ARG A 127 -16.54 -16.10 -7.96
C ARG A 127 -17.60 -17.01 -7.34
N PHE A 128 -17.49 -17.44 -6.07
CA PHE A 128 -18.42 -18.42 -5.45
C PHE A 128 -18.73 -18.18 -3.96
N ALA A 129 -18.84 -16.93 -3.51
CA ALA A 129 -19.56 -16.62 -2.27
C ALA A 129 -21.02 -16.30 -2.60
N PHE A 130 -21.88 -17.32 -2.52
CA PHE A 130 -23.34 -17.17 -2.55
C PHE A 130 -23.78 -16.54 -1.23
N GLY A 131 -24.07 -15.24 -1.25
CA GLY A 131 -24.92 -14.59 -0.27
C GLY A 131 -26.37 -14.73 -0.71
N ILE A 132 -27.20 -15.34 0.12
CA ILE A 132 -28.65 -15.36 -0.04
C ILE A 132 -29.15 -13.98 0.36
N GLU A 133 -29.55 -13.17 -0.60
CA GLU A 133 -30.38 -11.99 -0.35
C GLU A 133 -31.76 -12.20 -0.98
N SER A 134 -32.77 -12.11 -0.13
CA SER A 134 -34.18 -12.23 -0.44
C SER A 134 -34.65 -11.10 -1.34
N LYS A 135 -35.53 -11.47 -2.28
CA LYS A 135 -36.21 -10.60 -3.25
C LYS A 135 -36.78 -9.32 -2.62
N SER A 136 -36.54 -8.20 -3.30
CA SER A 136 -37.58 -7.21 -3.58
C SER A 136 -37.33 -6.66 -4.98
N ALA A 137 -38.32 -6.86 -5.84
CA ALA A 137 -38.35 -6.36 -7.21
C ALA A 137 -39.33 -5.19 -7.25
N ALA A 138 -38.96 -4.10 -7.92
CA ALA A 138 -39.72 -3.50 -9.01
C ALA A 138 -39.29 -2.04 -9.26
N THR A 139 -38.66 -1.87 -10.41
CA THR A 139 -39.00 -0.84 -11.42
C THR A 139 -38.72 0.65 -11.12
N MET A 140 -38.04 1.26 -12.09
CA MET A 140 -37.75 2.70 -12.27
C MET A 140 -36.53 3.26 -11.53
N ALA A 141 -35.35 2.94 -12.06
CA ALA A 141 -34.19 3.82 -12.05
C ALA A 141 -33.32 3.54 -13.29
N ALA A 142 -33.90 3.78 -14.47
CA ALA A 142 -33.09 4.16 -15.63
C ALA A 142 -32.62 5.61 -15.36
N ASN A 143 -31.35 5.91 -15.65
CA ASN A 143 -30.66 7.19 -15.49
C ASN A 143 -30.03 7.52 -14.11
N GLN A 144 -29.15 6.64 -13.64
CA GLN A 144 -27.95 7.09 -12.94
C GLN A 144 -26.77 6.19 -13.35
N GLU A 145 -26.21 6.48 -14.51
CA GLU A 145 -24.88 5.99 -14.87
C GLU A 145 -23.90 6.56 -13.85
N CYS A 146 -23.33 5.70 -13.01
CA CYS A 146 -22.13 6.06 -12.28
C CYS A 146 -21.01 6.22 -13.33
N SER A 147 -20.78 7.45 -13.78
CA SER A 147 -19.60 7.85 -14.52
C SER A 147 -18.35 7.48 -13.70
N GLY A 148 -17.29 7.02 -14.35
CA GLY A 148 -16.02 6.74 -13.69
C GLY A 148 -15.45 5.37 -14.04
N ASN A 149 -15.97 4.28 -13.48
CA ASN A 149 -15.31 2.97 -13.60
C ASN A 149 -15.72 2.20 -14.87
N LEU A 150 -14.87 2.25 -15.90
CA LEU A 150 -15.02 1.51 -17.16
C LEU A 150 -15.28 0.02 -16.96
N LYS A 151 -14.47 -0.64 -16.12
CA LYS A 151 -14.59 -2.06 -15.84
C LYS A 151 -15.97 -2.43 -15.29
N ARG A 152 -16.51 -1.67 -14.33
CA ARG A 152 -17.85 -1.89 -13.77
C ARG A 152 -18.95 -1.69 -14.82
N GLN A 153 -18.80 -0.71 -15.70
CA GLN A 153 -19.76 -0.48 -16.80
C GLN A 153 -19.77 -1.67 -17.77
N LEU A 154 -18.59 -2.16 -18.16
CA LEU A 154 -18.46 -3.39 -18.96
C LEU A 154 -19.01 -4.62 -18.23
N GLU A 155 -18.75 -4.77 -16.93
CA GLU A 155 -19.29 -5.86 -16.12
C GLU A 155 -20.84 -5.84 -16.14
N LYS A 156 -21.49 -4.67 -16.12
CA LYS A 156 -22.96 -4.58 -16.26
C LYS A 156 -23.44 -5.09 -17.62
N LEU A 157 -22.77 -4.70 -18.72
CA LEU A 157 -23.10 -5.19 -20.07
C LEU A 157 -22.92 -6.71 -20.17
N PHE A 158 -21.83 -7.23 -19.60
CA PHE A 158 -21.57 -8.67 -19.58
C PHE A 158 -22.51 -9.42 -18.63
N ASP A 159 -22.99 -8.84 -17.53
CA ASP A 159 -24.01 -9.48 -16.66
C ASP A 159 -25.31 -9.71 -17.43
N ALA A 160 -25.72 -8.74 -18.26
CA ALA A 160 -26.87 -8.90 -19.15
C ALA A 160 -26.62 -10.00 -20.21
N SER A 161 -25.48 -9.95 -20.91
CA SER A 161 -25.10 -10.97 -21.90
C SER A 161 -25.03 -12.39 -21.30
N LEU A 162 -24.48 -12.51 -20.10
CA LEU A 162 -24.38 -13.79 -19.37
C LEU A 162 -25.76 -14.38 -19.10
N ARG A 163 -26.71 -13.56 -18.64
CA ARG A 163 -28.09 -14.00 -18.38
C ARG A 163 -28.80 -14.47 -19.64
N SER A 164 -28.58 -13.79 -20.77
CA SER A 164 -29.16 -14.20 -22.05
C SER A 164 -28.52 -15.47 -22.60
N THR A 165 -27.23 -15.67 -22.35
CA THR A 165 -26.48 -16.82 -22.90
C THR A 165 -26.76 -18.12 -22.14
N VAL A 166 -26.96 -18.06 -20.82
CA VAL A 166 -27.23 -19.23 -19.96
C VAL A 166 -28.33 -18.93 -18.92
N PRO A 167 -29.60 -18.77 -19.34
CA PRO A 167 -30.68 -18.31 -18.46
C PRO A 167 -30.99 -19.26 -17.29
N ASP A 168 -30.86 -20.57 -17.50
CA ASP A 168 -31.21 -21.61 -16.52
C ASP A 168 -30.09 -21.90 -15.49
N LYS A 169 -29.05 -21.06 -15.43
CA LYS A 169 -27.90 -21.28 -14.55
C LYS A 169 -27.85 -20.26 -13.41
N PRO A 170 -27.26 -20.67 -12.26
CA PRO A 170 -27.04 -19.74 -11.16
C PRO A 170 -26.23 -18.53 -11.65
N ARG A 171 -26.55 -17.35 -11.13
CA ARG A 171 -25.94 -16.09 -11.58
C ARG A 171 -24.42 -16.13 -11.45
N VAL A 172 -23.72 -16.11 -12.58
CA VAL A 172 -22.26 -16.05 -12.63
C VAL A 172 -21.82 -14.59 -12.73
N LYS A 173 -20.92 -14.16 -11.86
CA LYS A 173 -20.37 -12.80 -11.92
C LYS A 173 -19.51 -12.61 -13.18
N PRO A 174 -19.67 -11.48 -13.91
CA PRO A 174 -18.77 -11.09 -14.98
C PRO A 174 -17.32 -11.00 -14.50
N VAL A 175 -16.39 -11.38 -15.36
CA VAL A 175 -14.95 -11.35 -15.13
C VAL A 175 -14.33 -10.55 -16.27
N VAL A 176 -14.38 -9.23 -16.13
CA VAL A 176 -13.74 -8.31 -17.06
C VAL A 176 -12.32 -8.01 -16.56
N THR A 177 -11.36 -7.95 -17.47
CA THR A 177 -9.98 -7.53 -17.18
C THR A 177 -9.49 -6.63 -18.30
N THR A 178 -8.47 -5.80 -18.04
CA THR A 178 -7.74 -5.14 -19.12
C THR A 178 -7.14 -6.19 -20.05
N SER A 179 -7.16 -5.91 -21.35
CA SER A 179 -6.55 -6.80 -22.33
C SER A 179 -5.03 -6.66 -22.29
N PRO A 180 -4.29 -7.78 -22.39
CA PRO A 180 -2.86 -7.78 -22.69
C PRO A 180 -2.53 -7.00 -23.98
N LEU A 181 -1.33 -6.40 -24.05
CA LEU A 181 -0.87 -5.61 -25.20
C LEU A 181 -0.78 -6.40 -26.51
N ASP A 182 -0.69 -7.73 -26.45
CA ASP A 182 -0.61 -8.62 -27.62
C ASP A 182 -1.99 -9.02 -28.18
N ARG A 183 -3.09 -8.47 -27.64
CA ARG A 183 -4.47 -8.78 -28.05
C ARG A 183 -5.19 -7.55 -28.60
N SER A 184 -6.14 -7.80 -29.50
CA SER A 184 -6.88 -6.81 -30.29
C SER A 184 -7.97 -6.00 -29.55
N GLY A 185 -8.03 -6.05 -28.21
CA GLY A 185 -9.07 -5.36 -27.43
C GLY A 185 -8.51 -4.42 -26.35
N ASP A 186 -9.33 -3.52 -25.84
CA ASP A 186 -9.00 -2.68 -24.67
C ASP A 186 -9.27 -3.43 -23.35
N TYR A 187 -10.34 -4.22 -23.34
CA TYR A 187 -10.76 -5.10 -22.24
C TYR A 187 -11.12 -6.48 -22.76
N GLN A 188 -11.16 -7.48 -21.87
CA GLN A 188 -11.61 -8.82 -22.20
C GLN A 188 -12.51 -9.40 -21.10
N CYS A 189 -13.51 -10.18 -21.51
CA CYS A 189 -14.34 -10.99 -20.62
C CYS A 189 -13.88 -12.45 -20.65
N ASN A 190 -13.67 -13.02 -19.46
CA ASN A 190 -13.04 -14.33 -19.28
C ASN A 190 -14.02 -15.42 -18.81
N ASN A 191 -15.33 -15.19 -18.96
CA ASN A 191 -16.36 -16.08 -18.40
C ASN A 191 -16.56 -17.37 -19.20
N ALA A 192 -16.25 -17.39 -20.49
CA ALA A 192 -16.62 -18.49 -21.39
C ALA A 192 -16.13 -19.88 -20.92
N MET A 193 -14.87 -19.99 -20.46
CA MET A 193 -14.33 -21.26 -19.95
C MET A 193 -15.03 -21.75 -18.67
N GLY A 194 -15.34 -20.83 -17.77
CA GLY A 194 -16.02 -21.12 -16.52
C GLY A 194 -17.44 -21.62 -16.79
N LEU A 195 -18.17 -20.94 -17.69
CA LEU A 195 -19.49 -21.33 -18.13
C LEU A 195 -19.49 -22.67 -18.85
N TRP A 196 -18.57 -22.88 -19.80
CA TRP A 196 -18.43 -24.15 -20.50
C TRP A 196 -18.28 -25.32 -19.53
N SER A 197 -17.46 -25.14 -18.48
CA SER A 197 -17.25 -26.17 -17.46
C SER A 197 -18.53 -26.52 -16.68
N MET A 198 -19.50 -25.60 -16.59
CA MET A 198 -20.78 -25.81 -15.90
C MET A 198 -21.86 -26.45 -16.80
N ILE A 199 -21.77 -26.24 -18.11
CA ILE A 199 -22.81 -26.65 -19.08
C ILE A 199 -22.41 -27.85 -19.95
N LYS A 200 -21.12 -28.17 -20.05
CA LYS A 200 -20.65 -29.34 -20.81
C LYS A 200 -21.33 -30.63 -20.30
N GLY A 201 -21.83 -31.44 -21.24
CA GLY A 201 -22.52 -32.71 -20.94
C GLY A 201 -23.99 -32.57 -20.50
N LYS A 202 -24.59 -31.38 -20.58
CA LYS A 202 -26.01 -31.13 -20.28
C LYS A 202 -26.70 -30.48 -21.49
N ASP A 203 -27.00 -31.27 -22.54
CA ASP A 203 -27.69 -30.85 -23.79
C ASP A 203 -27.40 -29.40 -24.20
N SER A 204 -26.12 -29.03 -24.15
CA SER A 204 -25.67 -27.66 -24.36
C SER A 204 -25.62 -27.39 -25.85
N GLN A 205 -26.28 -26.32 -26.29
CA GLN A 205 -26.21 -25.85 -27.68
C GLN A 205 -24.80 -25.38 -28.12
N PHE A 206 -23.86 -25.23 -27.19
CA PHE A 206 -22.51 -24.75 -27.46
C PHE A 206 -21.51 -25.88 -27.65
N ASN A 207 -20.68 -25.79 -28.69
CA ASN A 207 -19.60 -26.73 -29.02
C ASN A 207 -18.24 -26.28 -28.46
N GLY A 208 -18.18 -26.05 -27.14
CA GLY A 208 -16.95 -25.68 -26.43
C GLY A 208 -16.85 -24.21 -26.02
N PRO A 209 -15.77 -23.83 -25.29
CA PRO A 209 -15.59 -22.47 -24.76
C PRO A 209 -15.61 -21.35 -25.81
N PRO A 210 -15.01 -21.49 -27.01
CA PRO A 210 -15.08 -20.44 -28.03
C PRO A 210 -16.52 -20.13 -28.45
N ALA A 211 -17.35 -21.16 -28.67
CA ALA A 211 -18.76 -20.99 -29.02
C ALA A 211 -19.56 -20.27 -27.92
N VAL A 212 -19.23 -20.51 -26.64
CA VAL A 212 -19.79 -19.74 -25.53
C VAL A 212 -19.33 -18.28 -25.58
N GLY A 213 -18.05 -18.03 -25.91
CA GLY A 213 -17.53 -16.68 -26.11
C GLY A 213 -18.26 -15.93 -27.22
N GLU A 214 -18.50 -16.57 -28.37
CA GLU A 214 -19.25 -15.97 -29.49
C GLU A 214 -20.69 -15.66 -29.09
N ALA A 215 -21.34 -16.57 -28.36
CA ALA A 215 -22.68 -16.31 -27.84
C ALA A 215 -22.72 -15.14 -26.85
N LEU A 216 -21.70 -15.01 -25.99
CA LEU A 216 -21.59 -13.85 -25.10
C LEU A 216 -21.39 -12.54 -25.87
N LEU A 217 -20.60 -12.57 -26.95
CA LEU A 217 -20.41 -11.39 -27.80
C LEU A 217 -21.70 -11.02 -28.53
N ASN A 218 -22.40 -11.99 -29.12
CA ASN A 218 -23.65 -11.78 -29.85
C ASN A 218 -24.80 -11.30 -28.94
N ASN A 219 -24.81 -11.75 -27.67
CA ASN A 219 -25.78 -11.33 -26.67
C ASN A 219 -25.36 -10.07 -25.90
N LEU A 220 -24.25 -9.42 -26.27
CA LEU A 220 -23.84 -8.17 -25.66
C LEU A 220 -24.84 -7.07 -26.03
N PRO A 221 -25.45 -6.36 -25.06
CA PRO A 221 -26.38 -5.29 -25.37
C PRO A 221 -25.73 -4.18 -26.19
N THR A 222 -26.47 -3.59 -27.13
CA THR A 222 -26.02 -2.41 -27.87
C THR A 222 -25.72 -1.27 -26.91
N SER A 223 -24.55 -0.63 -27.07
CA SER A 223 -24.09 0.47 -26.22
C SER A 223 -23.18 1.39 -27.03
N GLU A 224 -23.32 2.72 -26.84
CA GLU A 224 -22.40 3.71 -27.44
C GLU A 224 -20.94 3.49 -26.99
N MET A 225 -20.74 2.87 -25.83
CA MET A 225 -19.43 2.59 -25.23
C MET A 225 -18.60 1.59 -26.03
N VAL A 226 -19.25 0.62 -26.66
CA VAL A 226 -18.59 -0.54 -27.27
C VAL A 226 -18.60 -0.39 -28.79
N ASP A 227 -17.42 -0.46 -29.41
CA ASP A 227 -17.31 -0.65 -30.85
C ASP A 227 -17.51 -2.14 -31.17
N SER A 228 -18.77 -2.51 -31.36
CA SER A 228 -19.18 -3.90 -31.59
C SER A 228 -18.50 -4.55 -32.81
N ILE A 229 -18.14 -3.78 -33.84
CA ILE A 229 -17.51 -4.28 -35.07
C ILE A 229 -16.08 -4.73 -34.80
N SER A 230 -15.37 -4.02 -33.92
CA SER A 230 -13.98 -4.31 -33.56
C SER A 230 -13.84 -5.34 -32.44
N CYS A 231 -14.94 -5.78 -31.83
CA CYS A 231 -14.93 -6.83 -30.81
C CYS A 231 -14.67 -8.20 -31.43
N SER A 232 -14.01 -9.09 -30.70
CA SER A 232 -13.61 -10.41 -31.24
C SER A 232 -13.45 -11.46 -30.15
N VAL A 233 -13.64 -12.73 -30.51
CA VAL A 233 -13.37 -13.86 -29.60
C VAL A 233 -12.06 -14.52 -29.97
N THR A 234 -11.18 -14.73 -28.98
CA THR A 234 -9.87 -15.37 -29.20
C THR A 234 -9.60 -16.52 -28.23
N GLY A 235 -8.79 -17.47 -28.69
CA GLY A 235 -8.33 -18.61 -27.89
C GLY A 235 -9.50 -19.43 -27.28
N PRO A 236 -9.48 -19.74 -25.98
CA PRO A 236 -10.50 -20.54 -25.31
C PRO A 236 -11.80 -19.76 -24.98
N GLY A 237 -12.20 -18.79 -25.82
CA GLY A 237 -13.40 -17.98 -25.64
C GLY A 237 -13.18 -16.68 -24.86
N PHE A 238 -12.02 -16.03 -25.00
CA PHE A 238 -11.85 -14.68 -24.48
C PHE A 238 -12.59 -13.69 -25.36
N VAL A 239 -13.59 -12.99 -24.81
CA VAL A 239 -14.34 -11.97 -25.55
C VAL A 239 -13.63 -10.63 -25.39
N ASN A 240 -12.91 -10.20 -26.42
CA ASN A 240 -12.16 -8.95 -26.45
C ASN A 240 -13.09 -7.81 -26.88
N VAL A 241 -13.09 -6.74 -26.12
CA VAL A 241 -13.93 -5.56 -26.30
C VAL A 241 -13.06 -4.36 -26.65
N VAL A 242 -13.45 -3.67 -27.72
CA VAL A 242 -12.88 -2.39 -28.13
C VAL A 242 -13.87 -1.29 -27.77
N LEU A 243 -13.39 -0.25 -27.10
CA LEU A 243 -14.19 0.93 -26.77
C LEU A 243 -14.31 1.85 -27.98
N SER A 244 -15.50 2.43 -28.15
CA SER A 244 -15.76 3.44 -29.16
C SER A 244 -14.94 4.70 -28.90
N THR A 245 -14.10 5.07 -29.86
CA THR A 245 -13.27 6.29 -29.80
C THR A 245 -14.10 7.55 -29.57
N LYS A 246 -15.28 7.65 -30.22
CA LYS A 246 -16.20 8.78 -30.04
C LYS A 246 -16.76 8.85 -28.62
N TRP A 247 -17.16 7.71 -28.07
CA TRP A 247 -17.64 7.65 -26.69
C TRP A 247 -16.55 7.98 -25.67
N MET A 248 -15.32 7.52 -25.91
CA MET A 248 -14.17 7.85 -25.07
C MET A 248 -13.92 9.37 -25.05
N ALA A 249 -13.92 10.00 -26.22
CA ALA A 249 -13.72 11.44 -26.34
C ALA A 249 -14.84 12.22 -25.64
N LYS A 250 -16.11 11.85 -25.85
CA LYS A 250 -17.27 12.40 -25.13
C LYS A 250 -17.15 12.25 -23.62
N SER A 251 -16.69 11.09 -23.13
CA SER A 251 -16.51 10.83 -21.69
C SER A 251 -15.44 11.73 -21.06
N ILE A 252 -14.34 11.97 -21.78
CA ILE A 252 -13.28 12.89 -21.34
C ILE A 252 -13.77 14.34 -21.38
N ALA A 253 -14.48 14.74 -22.44
CA ALA A 253 -15.06 16.08 -22.55
C ALA A 253 -16.05 16.38 -21.42
N ASN A 254 -16.93 15.42 -21.08
CA ASN A 254 -17.83 15.54 -19.94
C ASN A 254 -17.05 15.71 -18.62
N MET A 255 -15.97 14.96 -18.41
CA MET A 255 -15.11 15.14 -17.23
C MET A 255 -14.47 16.53 -17.15
N LEU A 256 -14.10 17.11 -18.28
CA LEU A 256 -13.56 18.48 -18.31
C LEU A 256 -14.60 19.54 -17.94
N ILE A 257 -15.87 19.31 -18.27
CA ILE A 257 -16.99 20.24 -17.99
C ILE A 257 -17.52 20.05 -16.57
N ASP A 258 -17.84 18.80 -16.19
CA ASP A 258 -18.50 18.45 -14.94
C ASP A 258 -17.51 18.28 -13.77
N GLY A 259 -16.22 18.17 -14.08
CA GLY A 259 -15.12 18.03 -13.13
C GLY A 259 -14.72 16.58 -12.84
N ILE A 260 -13.46 16.40 -12.43
CA ILE A 260 -12.84 15.08 -12.17
C ILE A 260 -13.49 14.29 -11.03
N ASP A 261 -14.24 14.95 -10.14
CA ASP A 261 -14.94 14.29 -9.05
C ASP A 261 -16.06 13.37 -9.55
N THR A 262 -16.56 13.59 -10.77
CA THR A 262 -17.49 12.66 -11.45
C THR A 262 -16.86 11.29 -11.76
N TRP A 263 -15.53 11.19 -11.76
CA TRP A 263 -14.79 9.94 -11.93
C TRP A 263 -14.27 9.37 -10.60
N ALA A 264 -14.40 10.09 -9.49
CA ALA A 264 -13.94 9.62 -8.20
C ALA A 264 -14.83 8.46 -7.72
N PRO A 265 -14.26 7.28 -7.39
CA PRO A 265 -15.06 6.18 -6.88
C PRO A 265 -15.63 6.54 -5.51
N ALA A 266 -16.93 6.31 -5.35
CA ALA A 266 -17.55 6.31 -4.04
C ALA A 266 -17.13 5.03 -3.30
N PRO A 267 -16.55 5.13 -2.10
CA PRO A 267 -16.28 3.96 -1.28
C PRO A 267 -17.61 3.30 -0.87
N PRO A 268 -17.59 2.00 -0.56
CA PRO A 268 -18.81 1.25 -0.23
C PRO A 268 -19.44 1.67 1.11
N VAL A 269 -18.75 2.52 1.88
CA VAL A 269 -19.14 2.96 3.22
C VAL A 269 -19.27 4.47 3.29
N LYS A 270 -20.14 4.93 4.20
CA LYS A 270 -20.29 6.37 4.47
C LYS A 270 -19.18 6.89 5.37
N ARG A 271 -18.70 6.05 6.30
CA ARG A 271 -17.69 6.45 7.29
C ARG A 271 -16.52 5.48 7.35
N ALA A 272 -15.38 5.93 6.82
CA ALA A 272 -14.10 5.25 6.92
C ALA A 272 -13.14 6.04 7.82
N LEU A 273 -12.42 5.34 8.69
CA LEU A 273 -11.40 5.88 9.58
C LEU A 273 -10.04 5.31 9.20
N VAL A 274 -9.01 6.16 9.16
CA VAL A 274 -7.62 5.74 8.94
C VAL A 274 -6.79 6.15 10.14
N ASP A 275 -6.18 5.17 10.79
CA ASP A 275 -5.29 5.29 11.94
C ASP A 275 -3.84 5.20 11.45
N PHE A 276 -3.08 6.29 11.56
CA PHE A 276 -1.77 6.40 10.94
C PHE A 276 -0.84 7.43 11.61
N SER A 277 0.41 7.45 11.15
CA SER A 277 1.57 8.20 11.63
C SER A 277 2.10 7.75 13.00
N SER A 278 1.27 7.73 14.05
CA SER A 278 1.51 7.38 15.46
C SER A 278 2.93 7.53 16.11
N PRO A 279 3.74 8.64 16.05
CA PRO A 279 4.72 8.97 17.07
C PRO A 279 4.26 8.94 18.51
N ASN A 280 5.22 8.59 19.34
CA ASN A 280 5.12 8.69 20.78
C ASN A 280 5.46 10.12 21.21
N ILE A 281 4.63 10.70 22.09
CA ILE A 281 4.90 11.99 22.73
C ILE A 281 6.28 11.95 23.42
N ALA A 282 6.98 13.08 23.39
CA ALA A 282 8.36 13.24 23.86
C ALA A 282 9.42 12.40 23.14
N LYS A 283 9.08 11.78 22.00
CA LYS A 283 10.06 11.22 21.06
C LYS A 283 9.93 11.93 19.72
N GLU A 284 11.05 12.20 19.10
CA GLU A 284 11.07 12.78 17.77
C GLU A 284 10.54 11.81 16.71
N MET A 285 9.96 12.39 15.65
CA MET A 285 9.56 11.62 14.49
C MET A 285 10.79 11.13 13.72
N HIS A 286 10.78 9.86 13.34
CA HIS A 286 11.81 9.23 12.51
C HIS A 286 11.21 8.67 11.22
N VAL A 287 12.06 8.17 10.32
CA VAL A 287 11.66 7.63 9.00
C VAL A 287 10.59 6.52 9.04
N GLY A 288 10.47 5.77 10.15
CA GLY A 288 9.37 4.82 10.34
C GLY A 288 7.98 5.48 10.42
N HIS A 289 7.89 6.65 11.04
CA HIS A 289 6.66 7.43 11.14
C HIS A 289 6.33 8.07 9.78
N LEU A 290 7.35 8.43 8.97
CA LEU A 290 7.13 8.92 7.60
C LEU A 290 6.30 7.94 6.78
N ARG A 291 6.64 6.64 6.80
CA ARG A 291 5.90 5.61 6.04
C ARG A 291 4.44 5.57 6.44
N SER A 292 4.17 5.45 7.73
CA SER A 292 2.79 5.44 8.23
C SER A 292 2.06 6.74 7.86
N THR A 293 2.72 7.89 8.02
CA THR A 293 2.22 9.22 7.68
C THR A 293 1.77 9.32 6.22
N VAL A 294 2.65 8.94 5.29
CA VAL A 294 2.43 9.12 3.86
C VAL A 294 1.46 8.07 3.30
N ILE A 295 1.57 6.81 3.72
CA ILE A 295 0.65 5.73 3.32
C ILE A 295 -0.76 6.01 3.85
N GLY A 296 -0.89 6.37 5.12
CA GLY A 296 -2.19 6.65 5.75
C GLY A 296 -2.89 7.84 5.13
N ALA A 297 -2.17 8.96 4.95
CA ALA A 297 -2.71 10.15 4.29
C ALA A 297 -3.18 9.86 2.85
N ARG A 298 -2.58 8.87 2.16
CA ARG A 298 -2.91 8.55 0.77
C ARG A 298 -3.96 7.45 0.59
N SER A 299 -4.22 6.61 1.60
CA SER A 299 -5.01 5.37 1.46
C SER A 299 -6.43 5.59 0.91
N LEU A 300 -7.05 6.74 1.20
CA LEU A 300 -8.38 7.11 0.69
C LEU A 300 -8.38 8.49 -0.01
N ALA A 301 -7.20 8.96 -0.44
CA ALA A 301 -6.97 10.34 -0.88
C ALA A 301 -7.83 10.79 -2.09
N CYS A 302 -8.10 9.86 -3.01
CA CYS A 302 -8.86 10.11 -4.24
C CYS A 302 -10.30 9.63 -4.19
N SER A 303 -10.79 9.22 -3.01
CA SER A 303 -12.19 8.86 -2.80
C SER A 303 -12.97 10.04 -2.21
N SER A 304 -14.30 10.04 -2.40
CA SER A 304 -15.23 11.06 -1.87
C SER A 304 -15.52 10.94 -0.37
N SER A 305 -14.86 10.03 0.37
CA SER A 305 -15.17 9.71 1.76
C SER A 305 -14.74 10.79 2.77
N GLN A 306 -15.57 10.97 3.80
CA GLN A 306 -15.28 11.77 4.98
C GLN A 306 -14.19 11.06 5.81
N ARG A 307 -13.00 11.65 5.88
CA ARG A 307 -11.86 11.09 6.62
C ARG A 307 -11.93 11.53 8.07
N LEU A 308 -12.06 10.57 8.99
CA LEU A 308 -11.71 10.80 10.38
C LEU A 308 -10.27 10.36 10.61
N LYS A 309 -9.54 11.27 11.23
CA LYS A 309 -8.10 11.29 11.42
C LYS A 309 -7.83 10.78 12.86
N PHE A 310 -6.74 10.06 13.08
CA PHE A 310 -6.42 9.53 14.41
C PHE A 310 -4.94 9.54 14.72
N PHE A 311 -4.62 9.71 16.02
CA PHE A 311 -3.27 9.70 16.54
C PHE A 311 -3.10 9.24 17.98
N ALA A 312 -2.10 8.40 18.25
CA ALA A 312 -1.80 7.83 19.57
C ALA A 312 -0.76 8.63 20.37
N GLU A 313 -1.14 9.11 21.57
CA GLU A 313 -0.21 9.42 22.67
C GLU A 313 0.16 8.10 23.37
N THR A 314 1.45 7.78 23.60
CA THR A 314 1.84 6.58 24.39
C THR A 314 2.32 6.93 25.80
N MET A 315 1.87 6.19 26.80
CA MET A 315 2.16 6.32 28.25
C MET A 315 3.64 6.13 28.67
N LEU A 316 4.47 7.18 28.63
CA LEU A 316 5.79 7.23 29.27
C LEU A 316 5.97 8.48 30.14
N PHE A 317 4.97 8.79 30.97
CA PHE A 317 4.78 10.15 31.50
C PHE A 317 5.53 10.43 32.82
N GLY A 318 5.74 9.42 33.66
CA GLY A 318 6.29 9.63 35.01
C GLY A 318 7.72 10.16 35.06
N MET A 319 8.63 9.56 34.28
CA MET A 319 10.04 9.98 34.27
C MET A 319 10.20 11.40 33.70
N LEU A 320 9.41 11.75 32.69
CA LEU A 320 9.48 13.06 32.05
C LEU A 320 8.93 14.15 32.95
N ILE A 321 7.85 13.88 33.68
CA ILE A 321 7.27 14.83 34.63
C ILE A 321 8.21 15.06 35.81
N GLU A 322 8.78 14.01 36.39
CA GLU A 322 9.74 14.17 37.51
C GLU A 322 11.03 14.87 37.05
N TYR A 323 11.55 14.53 35.86
CA TYR A 323 12.70 15.24 35.30
C TYR A 323 12.39 16.72 35.03
N LEU A 324 11.16 17.02 34.61
CA LEU A 324 10.70 18.40 34.43
C LEU A 324 10.74 19.16 35.75
N PHE A 325 10.23 18.58 36.83
CA PHE A 325 10.25 19.22 38.14
C PHE A 325 11.68 19.41 38.69
N GLU A 326 12.59 18.47 38.45
CA GLU A 326 13.99 18.60 38.88
C GLU A 326 14.75 19.67 38.10
N LYS A 327 14.50 19.79 36.79
CA LYS A 327 15.14 20.80 35.93
C LYS A 327 14.52 22.18 36.05
N PHE A 328 13.21 22.24 36.26
CA PHE A 328 12.43 23.47 36.29
C PHE A 328 11.53 23.47 37.53
N PRO A 329 12.07 23.87 38.70
CA PRO A 329 11.29 23.94 39.94
C PRO A 329 10.08 24.88 39.86
N ASP A 330 10.15 25.88 38.97
CA ASP A 330 9.02 26.73 38.59
C ASP A 330 8.45 26.28 37.24
N THR A 331 7.45 25.40 37.27
CA THR A 331 6.83 24.86 36.06
C THR A 331 6.05 25.87 35.24
N ASP A 332 5.69 27.02 35.81
CA ASP A 332 4.91 28.04 35.10
C ASP A 332 5.78 28.86 34.14
N SER A 333 7.11 28.83 34.35
CA SER A 333 8.11 29.45 33.48
C SER A 333 8.60 28.56 32.32
N VAL A 334 8.14 27.29 32.25
CA VAL A 334 8.59 26.33 31.25
C VAL A 334 8.04 26.69 29.87
N THR A 335 8.92 27.03 28.92
CA THR A 335 8.58 27.28 27.51
C THR A 335 9.19 26.21 26.60
N GLU A 336 8.75 26.15 25.33
CA GLU A 336 9.38 25.32 24.28
C GLU A 336 10.89 25.65 24.14
N THR A 337 11.24 26.93 24.24
CA THR A 337 12.64 27.40 24.27
C THR A 337 13.42 26.96 25.51
N ALA A 338 12.76 26.77 26.65
CA ALA A 338 13.40 26.34 27.89
C ALA A 338 13.71 24.83 27.92
N ILE A 339 12.81 24.00 27.39
CA ILE A 339 13.02 22.54 27.27
C ILE A 339 13.99 22.21 26.13
N GLY A 340 14.02 23.02 25.06
CA GLY A 340 14.90 22.79 23.92
C GLY A 340 14.53 21.52 23.15
N ASP A 341 15.50 20.63 22.94
CA ASP A 341 15.29 19.36 22.24
C ASP A 341 14.64 18.30 23.16
N LEU A 342 13.38 17.96 22.87
CA LEU A 342 12.62 16.91 23.55
C LEU A 342 13.32 15.54 23.52
N GLN A 343 14.10 15.24 22.47
CA GLN A 343 14.82 13.97 22.41
C GLN A 343 15.94 13.92 23.45
N SER A 344 16.70 15.01 23.57
CA SER A 344 17.72 15.17 24.60
C SER A 344 17.10 15.10 25.99
N PHE A 345 15.99 15.81 26.21
CA PHE A 345 15.22 15.76 27.47
C PHE A 345 14.78 14.32 27.82
N TYR A 346 14.28 13.57 26.84
CA TYR A 346 13.93 12.15 27.01
C TYR A 346 15.16 11.29 27.31
N LYS A 347 16.27 11.44 26.56
CA LYS A 347 17.50 10.65 26.75
C LYS A 347 18.10 10.86 28.14
N GLU A 348 18.12 12.11 28.62
CA GLU A 348 18.61 12.46 29.94
C GLU A 348 17.71 11.90 31.05
N SER A 349 16.39 12.12 30.95
CA SER A 349 15.43 11.57 31.94
C SER A 349 15.49 10.04 32.00
N LYS A 350 15.64 9.38 30.84
CA LYS A 350 15.76 7.92 30.76
C LYS A 350 17.04 7.41 31.41
N LYS A 351 18.16 8.11 31.20
CA LYS A 351 19.44 7.78 31.82
C LYS A 351 19.34 7.85 33.35
N ILE A 352 18.79 8.95 33.89
CA ILE A 352 18.59 9.10 35.34
C ILE A 352 17.64 8.03 35.86
N PHE A 353 16.55 7.73 35.15
CA PHE A 353 15.61 6.67 35.53
C PHE A 353 16.24 5.27 35.61
N ASP A 354 17.22 4.97 34.75
CA ASP A 354 17.91 3.69 34.74
C ASP A 354 19.03 3.63 35.80
N ASP A 355 19.69 4.75 36.07
CA ASP A 355 20.85 4.84 36.97
C ASP A 355 20.47 5.14 38.44
N ASP A 356 19.34 5.80 38.71
CA ASP A 356 18.92 6.27 40.04
C ASP A 356 17.62 5.56 40.52
N PRO A 357 17.71 4.66 41.53
CA PRO A 357 16.55 3.98 42.11
C PRO A 357 15.52 4.91 42.76
N ASP A 358 15.94 6.01 43.39
CA ASP A 358 15.04 6.95 44.07
C ASP A 358 14.24 7.75 43.04
N PHE A 359 14.92 8.23 41.99
CA PHE A 359 14.25 8.86 40.86
C PHE A 359 13.25 7.90 40.19
N LYS A 360 13.64 6.64 40.02
CA LYS A 360 12.76 5.60 39.46
C LYS A 360 11.49 5.40 40.28
N GLU A 361 11.60 5.38 41.62
CA GLU A 361 10.44 5.28 42.51
C GLU A 361 9.54 6.53 42.40
N LYS A 362 10.12 7.74 42.41
CA LYS A 362 9.37 8.99 42.19
C LYS A 362 8.64 8.98 40.85
N ALA A 363 9.32 8.60 39.78
CA ALA A 363 8.75 8.51 38.44
C ALA A 363 7.59 7.50 38.37
N GLN A 364 7.65 6.38 39.10
CA GLN A 364 6.52 5.44 39.19
C GLN A 364 5.34 6.06 39.96
N LYS A 365 5.58 6.76 41.08
CA LYS A 365 4.54 7.49 41.82
C LYS A 365 3.92 8.61 41.00
N ALA A 366 4.70 9.29 40.16
CA ALA A 366 4.24 10.33 39.26
C ALA A 366 3.17 9.82 38.28
N VAL A 367 3.34 8.61 37.73
CA VAL A 367 2.33 7.98 36.88
C VAL A 367 1.01 7.80 37.63
N VAL A 368 1.07 7.31 38.87
CA VAL A 368 -0.11 7.11 39.71
C VAL A 368 -0.80 8.44 40.01
N ARG A 369 -0.05 9.49 40.34
CA ARG A 369 -0.60 10.85 40.57
C ARG A 369 -1.28 11.41 39.33
N LEU A 370 -0.64 11.29 38.16
CA LEU A 370 -1.21 11.71 36.89
C LEU A 370 -2.53 10.97 36.58
N GLN A 371 -2.55 9.64 36.76
CA GLN A 371 -3.74 8.81 36.54
C GLN A 371 -4.85 9.11 37.55
N GLY A 372 -4.50 9.34 38.82
CA GLY A 372 -5.40 9.78 39.88
C GLY A 372 -5.94 11.20 39.69
N GLY A 373 -5.37 11.94 38.74
CA GLY A 373 -5.88 13.22 38.28
C GLY A 373 -5.34 14.44 39.00
N ASP A 374 -4.18 14.31 39.62
CA ASP A 374 -3.47 15.40 40.29
C ASP A 374 -3.29 16.61 39.32
N PRO A 375 -3.81 17.80 39.67
CA PRO A 375 -3.75 18.98 38.81
C PRO A 375 -2.33 19.41 38.44
N ILE A 376 -1.35 19.25 39.35
CA ILE A 376 0.03 19.68 39.14
C ILE A 376 0.68 18.78 38.08
N TYR A 377 0.53 17.46 38.24
CA TYR A 377 1.05 16.48 37.31
C TYR A 377 0.36 16.56 35.95
N ARG A 378 -0.95 16.82 35.91
CA ARG A 378 -1.70 17.05 34.66
C ARG A 378 -1.22 18.29 33.92
N LYS A 379 -0.94 19.39 34.63
CA LYS A 379 -0.41 20.62 34.02
C LYS A 379 0.98 20.39 33.42
N ALA A 380 1.88 19.74 34.17
CA ALA A 380 3.20 19.35 33.67
C ALA A 380 3.12 18.45 32.43
N TRP A 381 2.24 17.44 32.47
CA TRP A 381 2.03 16.53 31.35
C TRP A 381 1.48 17.24 30.11
N ALA A 382 0.49 18.12 30.29
CA ALA A 382 -0.09 18.91 29.20
C ALA A 382 0.98 19.77 28.51
N LYS A 383 1.95 20.32 29.27
CA LYS A 383 3.05 21.10 28.70
C LYS A 383 3.99 20.27 27.83
N ILE A 384 4.38 19.08 28.29
CA ILE A 384 5.21 18.15 27.50
C ILE A 384 4.48 17.74 26.21
N CYS A 385 3.17 17.50 26.29
CA CYS A 385 2.35 17.19 25.11
C CYS A 385 2.30 18.36 24.13
N GLU A 386 2.07 19.58 24.62
CA GLU A 386 1.99 20.79 23.79
C GLU A 386 3.28 20.99 22.97
N ILE A 387 4.44 20.83 23.60
CA ILE A 387 5.74 20.97 22.92
C ILE A 387 5.92 19.87 21.87
N SER A 388 5.55 18.63 22.19
CA SER A 388 5.62 17.52 21.22
C SER A 388 4.68 17.76 20.04
N ARG A 389 3.46 18.27 20.28
CA ARG A 389 2.49 18.63 19.25
C ARG A 389 3.02 19.73 18.32
N ASN A 390 3.67 20.75 18.86
CA ASN A 390 4.27 21.81 18.07
C ASN A 390 5.34 21.25 17.12
N GLU A 391 6.21 20.37 17.60
CA GLU A 391 7.22 19.68 16.78
C GLU A 391 6.59 18.79 15.69
N PHE A 392 5.57 18.00 16.04
CA PHE A 392 4.87 17.18 15.06
C PHE A 392 4.13 18.02 14.02
N SER A 393 3.52 19.13 14.43
CA SER A 393 2.84 20.08 13.55
C SER A 393 3.78 20.64 12.47
N LYS A 394 5.03 20.98 12.82
CA LYS A 394 6.06 21.40 11.85
C LYS A 394 6.28 20.34 10.76
N VAL A 395 6.35 19.06 11.15
CA VAL A 395 6.50 17.94 10.21
C VAL A 395 5.24 17.75 9.36
N TYR A 396 4.06 17.79 9.98
CA TYR A 396 2.79 17.60 9.27
C TYR A 396 2.50 18.73 8.28
N GLN A 397 2.86 19.97 8.60
CA GLN A 397 2.76 21.12 7.69
C GLN A 397 3.65 20.92 6.46
N ARG A 398 4.93 20.55 6.65
CA ARG A 398 5.86 20.22 5.54
C ARG A 398 5.34 19.06 4.69
N LEU A 399 4.78 18.03 5.33
CA LEU A 399 4.18 16.89 4.63
C LEU A 399 2.76 17.18 4.09
N GLN A 400 2.19 18.34 4.41
CA GLN A 400 0.80 18.71 4.12
C GLN A 400 -0.19 17.59 4.46
N VAL A 401 -0.03 17.06 5.66
CA VAL A 401 -0.90 16.05 6.22
C VAL A 401 -1.75 16.74 7.27
N GLU A 402 -3.06 16.65 7.10
CA GLU A 402 -3.98 17.09 8.15
C GLU A 402 -4.39 15.88 8.98
N LEU A 403 -4.37 16.03 10.30
CA LEU A 403 -4.85 15.04 11.23
C LEU A 403 -5.62 15.64 12.41
N GLU A 404 -6.42 14.80 13.07
CA GLU A 404 -7.15 15.07 14.31
C GLU A 404 -6.54 14.13 15.35
N GLU A 405 -6.19 14.67 16.50
CA GLU A 405 -5.50 13.94 17.55
C GLU A 405 -6.51 13.31 18.52
N LYS A 406 -6.35 12.00 18.81
CA LYS A 406 -7.10 11.30 19.84
C LYS A 406 -6.21 10.25 20.51
N GLY A 407 -5.36 10.66 21.45
CA GLY A 407 -4.36 9.76 22.05
C GLY A 407 -4.92 8.57 22.84
N GLU A 408 -4.04 7.67 23.30
CA GLU A 408 -4.45 6.58 24.22
C GLU A 408 -5.14 7.11 25.48
N SER A 409 -4.70 8.27 25.96
CA SER A 409 -5.24 8.95 27.13
C SER A 409 -6.74 9.27 27.00
N PHE A 410 -7.22 9.54 25.78
CA PHE A 410 -8.62 9.76 25.49
C PHE A 410 -9.48 8.55 25.85
N TYR A 411 -8.94 7.34 25.68
CA TYR A 411 -9.68 6.10 25.91
C TYR A 411 -9.67 5.64 27.36
N ASN A 412 -8.78 6.16 28.21
CA ASN A 412 -8.63 5.74 29.60
C ASN A 412 -9.96 5.65 30.39
N PRO A 413 -10.89 6.63 30.31
CA PRO A 413 -12.15 6.56 31.05
C PRO A 413 -13.06 5.40 30.61
N TYR A 414 -12.86 4.88 29.39
CA TYR A 414 -13.70 3.84 28.79
C TYR A 414 -13.14 2.43 29.01
N ILE A 415 -11.85 2.28 29.33
CA ILE A 415 -11.17 0.97 29.39
C ILE A 415 -11.87 0.02 30.36
N ALA A 416 -12.13 0.45 31.60
CA ALA A 416 -12.75 -0.40 32.61
C ALA A 416 -14.11 -0.95 32.17
N ASN A 417 -14.93 -0.11 31.52
CA ASN A 417 -16.24 -0.51 30.99
C ASN A 417 -16.09 -1.52 29.85
N VAL A 418 -15.21 -1.27 28.88
CA VAL A 418 -15.00 -2.18 27.74
C VAL A 418 -14.44 -3.52 28.19
N ILE A 419 -13.51 -3.55 29.14
CA ILE A 419 -13.02 -4.79 29.75
C ILE A 419 -14.17 -5.53 30.46
N GLY A 420 -15.03 -4.85 31.21
CA GLY A 420 -16.21 -5.48 31.83
C GLY A 420 -17.20 -6.05 30.81
N LYS A 421 -17.34 -5.45 29.63
CA LYS A 421 -18.15 -5.99 28.52
C LYS A 421 -17.56 -7.28 27.92
N LEU A 422 -16.24 -7.40 27.88
CA LEU A 422 -15.57 -8.63 27.44
C LEU A 422 -15.68 -9.74 28.51
N ASP A 423 -15.55 -9.35 29.78
CA ASP A 423 -15.66 -10.26 30.92
C ASP A 423 -17.07 -10.85 31.04
N SER A 424 -18.11 -10.02 30.94
CA SER A 424 -19.52 -10.47 30.94
C SER A 424 -19.89 -11.38 29.76
N LYS A 425 -19.07 -11.44 28.71
CA LYS A 425 -19.19 -12.40 27.60
C LYS A 425 -18.42 -13.71 27.85
N GLY A 426 -17.76 -13.85 29.00
CA GLY A 426 -16.94 -15.01 29.36
C GLY A 426 -15.68 -15.13 28.50
N LEU A 427 -15.16 -14.02 27.96
CA LEU A 427 -13.97 -14.04 27.11
C LEU A 427 -12.66 -13.86 27.85
N ILE A 428 -12.72 -13.34 29.07
CA ILE A 428 -11.56 -13.03 29.90
C ILE A 428 -11.37 -14.15 30.91
N GLU A 429 -10.12 -14.59 31.05
CA GLU A 429 -9.69 -15.59 32.03
C GLU A 429 -8.54 -15.01 32.87
N GLU A 430 -8.44 -15.44 34.13
CA GLU A 430 -7.27 -15.15 34.96
C GLU A 430 -6.15 -16.17 34.68
N SER A 431 -4.94 -15.66 34.47
CA SER A 431 -3.74 -16.48 34.25
C SER A 431 -2.54 -15.77 34.84
N GLU A 432 -1.84 -16.41 35.78
CA GLU A 432 -0.65 -15.87 36.45
C GLU A 432 -0.90 -14.48 37.08
N GLY A 433 -2.10 -14.26 37.62
CA GLY A 433 -2.54 -13.00 38.22
C GLY A 433 -2.93 -11.91 37.22
N ALA A 434 -2.70 -12.11 35.91
CA ALA A 434 -3.15 -11.23 34.85
C ALA A 434 -4.52 -11.66 34.31
N ARG A 435 -5.25 -10.72 33.69
CA ARG A 435 -6.48 -11.03 32.94
C ARG A 435 -6.20 -11.07 31.45
N VAL A 436 -6.55 -12.18 30.82
CA VAL A 436 -6.11 -12.50 29.45
C VAL A 436 -7.24 -13.07 28.60
N ILE A 437 -7.10 -13.00 27.27
CA ILE A 437 -8.00 -13.64 26.31
C ILE A 437 -7.23 -14.70 25.53
N PHE A 438 -7.66 -15.96 25.62
CA PHE A 438 -7.09 -17.04 24.83
C PHE A 438 -7.69 -17.09 23.42
N LEU A 439 -6.81 -17.11 22.43
CA LEU A 439 -7.17 -17.04 21.01
C LEU A 439 -6.62 -18.24 20.25
N GLN A 440 -7.49 -18.90 19.49
CA GLN A 440 -7.10 -20.07 18.70
C GLN A 440 -6.07 -19.67 17.63
N GLY A 441 -5.01 -20.48 17.54
CA GLY A 441 -3.91 -20.28 16.60
C GLY A 441 -2.78 -19.39 17.12
N PHE A 442 -2.84 -18.92 18.37
CA PHE A 442 -1.77 -18.19 19.04
C PHE A 442 -1.27 -18.96 20.26
N LYS A 443 0.05 -18.94 20.49
CA LYS A 443 0.67 -19.58 21.66
C LYS A 443 0.61 -18.70 22.91
N ILE A 444 0.60 -17.39 22.71
CA ILE A 444 0.52 -16.40 23.78
C ILE A 444 -0.90 -15.84 23.84
N PRO A 445 -1.47 -15.63 25.03
CA PRO A 445 -2.77 -15.00 25.16
C PRO A 445 -2.66 -13.48 24.97
N LEU A 446 -3.78 -12.84 24.67
CA LEU A 446 -3.86 -11.38 24.65
C LEU A 446 -4.05 -10.90 26.09
N ILE A 447 -3.01 -10.35 26.71
CA ILE A 447 -3.10 -9.79 28.07
C ILE A 447 -3.89 -8.49 28.00
N VAL A 448 -5.05 -8.41 28.64
CA VAL A 448 -5.90 -7.22 28.64
C VAL A 448 -5.82 -6.44 29.94
N VAL A 449 -5.37 -7.05 31.04
CA VAL A 449 -4.99 -6.37 32.27
C VAL A 449 -3.80 -7.11 32.88
N LYS A 450 -2.75 -6.37 33.26
CA LYS A 450 -1.54 -6.94 33.87
C LYS A 450 -1.84 -7.44 35.30
N SER A 451 -0.89 -8.19 35.87
CA SER A 451 -0.99 -8.70 37.25
C SER A 451 -0.99 -7.63 38.33
N ASP A 452 -0.46 -6.44 38.03
CA ASP A 452 -0.52 -5.26 38.90
C ASP A 452 -1.84 -4.46 38.75
N GLY A 453 -2.81 -4.98 37.98
CA GLY A 453 -4.07 -4.30 37.67
C GLY A 453 -3.95 -3.21 36.60
N GLY A 454 -2.75 -2.94 36.09
CA GLY A 454 -2.52 -1.90 35.09
C GLY A 454 -2.97 -2.30 33.68
N PHE A 455 -3.41 -1.29 32.92
CA PHE A 455 -3.76 -1.44 31.50
C PHE A 455 -2.52 -1.41 30.59
N ASN A 456 -2.66 -1.93 29.37
CA ASN A 456 -1.63 -1.97 28.34
C ASN A 456 -2.21 -1.62 26.95
N TYR A 457 -1.40 -1.74 25.90
CA TYR A 457 -1.83 -1.47 24.52
C TYR A 457 -3.06 -2.29 24.09
N ALA A 458 -3.17 -3.56 24.50
CA ALA A 458 -4.34 -4.37 24.14
C ALA A 458 -5.62 -3.86 24.80
N SER A 459 -5.55 -3.41 26.07
CA SER A 459 -6.68 -2.77 26.75
C SER A 459 -7.15 -1.53 25.99
N THR A 460 -6.19 -0.67 25.61
CA THR A 460 -6.48 0.59 24.92
C THR A 460 -7.00 0.36 23.51
N ASP A 461 -6.38 -0.53 22.72
CA ASP A 461 -6.77 -0.79 21.33
C ASP A 461 -8.15 -1.45 21.23
N LEU A 462 -8.48 -2.38 22.14
CA LEU A 462 -9.83 -2.94 22.24
C LEU A 462 -10.86 -1.86 22.56
N THR A 463 -10.51 -0.95 23.46
CA THR A 463 -11.36 0.18 23.85
C THR A 463 -11.53 1.16 22.69
N ALA A 464 -10.45 1.48 21.97
CA ALA A 464 -10.46 2.36 20.82
C ALA A 464 -11.31 1.78 19.69
N LEU A 465 -11.18 0.49 19.39
CA LEU A 465 -12.03 -0.18 18.41
C LEU A 465 -13.50 -0.14 18.83
N TRP A 466 -13.79 -0.48 20.09
CA TRP A 466 -15.15 -0.44 20.60
C TRP A 466 -15.73 0.98 20.45
N TYR A 467 -14.98 2.01 20.82
CA TYR A 467 -15.40 3.41 20.69
C TYR A 467 -15.64 3.80 19.22
N ARG A 468 -14.72 3.46 18.31
CA ARG A 468 -14.84 3.77 16.88
C ARG A 468 -16.07 3.10 16.25
N LEU A 469 -16.38 1.87 16.66
CA LEU A 469 -17.57 1.15 16.17
C LEU A 469 -18.88 1.68 16.78
N ASN A 470 -18.88 1.99 18.08
CA ASN A 470 -20.12 2.25 18.81
C ASN A 470 -20.44 3.74 18.95
N GLU A 471 -19.45 4.60 19.17
CA GLU A 471 -19.62 6.04 19.31
C GLU A 471 -19.42 6.74 17.96
N GLU A 472 -18.32 6.44 17.27
CA GLU A 472 -18.04 7.07 15.97
C GLU A 472 -18.77 6.40 14.80
N LYS A 473 -19.40 5.23 15.00
CA LYS A 473 -20.13 4.49 13.96
C LYS A 473 -19.30 4.28 12.68
N ALA A 474 -18.00 4.03 12.83
CA ALA A 474 -17.13 3.73 11.70
C ALA A 474 -17.50 2.37 11.09
N GLU A 475 -17.68 2.35 9.77
CA GLU A 475 -18.00 1.13 9.02
C GLU A 475 -16.74 0.48 8.47
N TRP A 476 -15.66 1.24 8.33
CA TRP A 476 -14.36 0.74 7.88
C TRP A 476 -13.23 1.42 8.64
N ILE A 477 -12.39 0.64 9.33
CA ILE A 477 -11.27 1.16 10.12
C ILE A 477 -9.97 0.56 9.58
N ILE A 478 -9.04 1.43 9.18
CA ILE A 478 -7.77 1.04 8.55
C ILE A 478 -6.63 1.43 9.49
N TYR A 479 -5.84 0.45 9.94
CA TYR A 479 -4.69 0.64 10.82
C TYR A 479 -3.39 0.58 10.02
N VAL A 480 -2.63 1.66 9.96
CA VAL A 480 -1.39 1.78 9.18
C VAL A 480 -0.19 1.74 10.13
N THR A 481 0.37 0.56 10.36
CA THR A 481 1.51 0.38 11.29
C THR A 481 2.59 -0.49 10.68
N ASP A 482 3.75 -0.57 11.33
CA ASP A 482 4.84 -1.39 10.83
C ASP A 482 4.52 -2.89 10.96
N PHE A 483 5.15 -3.71 10.11
CA PHE A 483 4.88 -5.15 10.07
C PHE A 483 5.16 -5.88 11.40
N SER A 484 6.00 -5.35 12.30
CA SER A 484 6.28 -6.02 13.57
C SER A 484 5.06 -6.09 14.51
N GLN A 485 4.07 -5.21 14.30
CA GLN A 485 2.84 -5.18 15.10
C GLN A 485 1.75 -6.14 14.58
N LYS A 486 2.00 -6.85 13.47
CA LYS A 486 1.00 -7.69 12.82
C LYS A 486 0.35 -8.72 13.75
N GLN A 487 1.16 -9.40 14.57
CA GLN A 487 0.64 -10.41 15.49
C GLN A 487 -0.32 -9.80 16.52
N HIS A 488 -0.02 -8.60 17.02
CA HIS A 488 -0.89 -7.87 17.93
C HIS A 488 -2.24 -7.57 17.27
N PHE A 489 -2.24 -6.97 16.08
CA PHE A 489 -3.48 -6.68 15.34
C PHE A 489 -4.29 -7.94 15.01
N ASP A 490 -3.63 -9.02 14.58
CA ASP A 490 -4.31 -10.28 14.29
C ASP A 490 -4.98 -10.87 15.56
N MET A 491 -4.32 -10.77 16.72
CA MET A 491 -4.90 -11.21 18.01
C MET A 491 -6.06 -10.33 18.43
N PHE A 492 -5.87 -9.02 18.42
CA PHE A 492 -6.87 -8.02 18.77
C PHE A 492 -8.13 -8.10 17.89
N PHE A 493 -8.00 -8.24 16.57
CA PHE A 493 -9.15 -8.41 15.66
C PHE A 493 -9.89 -9.72 15.92
N LYS A 494 -9.19 -10.81 16.25
CA LYS A 494 -9.86 -12.07 16.63
C LYS A 494 -10.60 -11.93 17.96
N ALA A 495 -10.04 -11.21 18.94
CA ALA A 495 -10.73 -10.92 20.20
C ALA A 495 -12.02 -10.11 19.95
N ALA A 496 -11.97 -9.09 19.09
CA ALA A 496 -13.14 -8.29 18.72
C ALA A 496 -14.22 -9.10 17.98
N ARG A 497 -13.86 -10.06 17.12
CA ARG A 497 -14.82 -11.00 16.50
C ARG A 497 -15.45 -11.94 17.50
N LYS A 498 -14.65 -12.52 18.41
CA LYS A 498 -15.18 -13.32 19.53
C LYS A 498 -16.15 -12.51 20.40
N ALA A 499 -15.91 -11.21 20.56
CA ALA A 499 -16.82 -10.31 21.27
C ALA A 499 -18.11 -10.00 20.50
N GLY A 500 -18.21 -10.37 19.22
CA GLY A 500 -19.31 -10.07 18.33
C GLY A 500 -19.35 -8.61 17.86
N TRP A 501 -18.22 -7.90 17.92
CA TRP A 501 -18.12 -6.50 17.47
C TRP A 501 -17.81 -6.37 15.97
N LEU A 502 -17.21 -7.42 15.41
CA LEU A 502 -16.87 -7.51 13.99
C LEU A 502 -17.47 -8.79 13.41
N PRO A 503 -17.89 -8.79 12.14
CA PRO A 503 -18.36 -9.99 11.47
C PRO A 503 -17.24 -11.01 11.26
N ASP A 504 -17.57 -12.28 11.03
CA ASP A 504 -16.57 -13.32 10.74
C ASP A 504 -15.90 -13.14 9.37
N SER A 505 -16.59 -12.51 8.42
CA SER A 505 -16.07 -12.25 7.08
C SER A 505 -15.46 -10.86 6.97
N ASP A 506 -14.28 -10.77 6.35
CA ASP A 506 -13.64 -9.49 6.00
C ASP A 506 -14.33 -8.75 4.84
N ASN A 507 -15.32 -9.38 4.19
CA ASN A 507 -16.05 -8.80 3.06
C ASN A 507 -17.34 -8.08 3.48
N THR A 508 -17.63 -8.03 4.77
CA THR A 508 -18.83 -7.39 5.34
C THR A 508 -18.43 -6.27 6.29
N HIS A 509 -19.24 -5.23 6.35
CA HIS A 509 -19.06 -4.12 7.28
C HIS A 509 -19.81 -4.37 8.60
N PRO A 510 -19.32 -3.86 9.75
CA PRO A 510 -18.10 -3.08 9.91
C PRO A 510 -16.83 -3.90 9.67
N ARG A 511 -15.84 -3.30 8.98
CA ARG A 511 -14.61 -3.95 8.54
C ARG A 511 -13.39 -3.29 9.17
N VAL A 512 -12.37 -4.09 9.47
CA VAL A 512 -11.05 -3.61 9.90
C VAL A 512 -9.96 -4.13 8.96
N ASP A 513 -8.96 -3.31 8.66
CA ASP A 513 -7.77 -3.72 7.90
C ASP A 513 -6.49 -3.29 8.61
N HIS A 514 -5.54 -4.21 8.70
CA HIS A 514 -4.16 -3.88 9.06
C HIS A 514 -3.33 -3.67 7.79
N VAL A 515 -2.98 -2.41 7.53
CA VAL A 515 -2.10 -1.97 6.45
C VAL A 515 -0.68 -1.91 6.99
N ASP A 516 -0.04 -3.08 7.01
CA ASP A 516 1.35 -3.23 7.39
C ASP A 516 2.34 -2.64 6.38
N PHE A 517 3.48 -2.16 6.86
CA PHE A 517 4.59 -1.77 5.98
C PHE A 517 5.95 -2.28 6.47
N GLY A 518 6.85 -2.51 5.51
CA GLY A 518 8.23 -2.95 5.76
C GLY A 518 9.14 -1.84 6.32
N LEU A 519 10.38 -2.20 6.66
CA LEU A 519 11.33 -1.23 7.20
C LEU A 519 11.99 -0.39 6.09
N VAL A 520 12.35 0.86 6.43
CA VAL A 520 13.29 1.66 5.64
C VAL A 520 14.69 1.15 5.93
N VAL A 521 15.43 0.78 4.87
CA VAL A 521 16.76 0.20 4.99
C VAL A 521 17.83 1.07 4.33
N ASN A 522 19.07 0.94 4.79
CA ASN A 522 20.23 1.50 4.11
C ASN A 522 20.63 0.62 2.91
N GLY A 523 21.14 1.23 1.85
CA GLY A 523 21.51 0.55 0.60
C GLY A 523 22.74 -0.35 0.73
N GLU A 524 23.66 -0.01 1.62
CA GLU A 524 24.94 -0.72 1.79
C GLU A 524 24.80 -2.03 2.57
N ASP A 525 24.02 -2.05 3.67
CA ASP A 525 23.94 -3.18 4.60
C ASP A 525 22.54 -3.80 4.75
N ARG A 526 21.52 -3.24 4.08
CA ARG A 526 20.09 -3.61 4.22
C ARG A 526 19.58 -3.63 5.67
N LYS A 527 20.27 -2.96 6.59
CA LYS A 527 19.80 -2.78 7.98
C LYS A 527 18.91 -1.55 8.07
N ARG A 528 18.22 -1.40 9.21
CA ARG A 528 17.37 -0.24 9.50
C ARG A 528 18.14 1.05 9.24
N PHE A 529 17.54 1.97 8.49
CA PHE A 529 18.14 3.25 8.16
C PHE A 529 18.51 4.04 9.43
N ARG A 530 19.78 4.41 9.54
CA ARG A 530 20.41 5.12 10.68
C ARG A 530 21.44 6.10 10.16
N THR A 531 21.78 7.12 10.96
CA THR A 531 22.90 8.03 10.67
C THR A 531 24.24 7.28 10.75
N ARG A 532 25.30 7.90 10.20
CA ARG A 532 26.69 7.39 10.35
C ARG A 532 27.14 7.26 11.81
N ALA A 533 26.50 7.99 12.73
CA ALA A 533 26.73 7.94 14.17
C ALA A 533 25.89 6.88 14.91
N SER A 534 25.21 5.97 14.20
CA SER A 534 24.34 4.92 14.77
C SER A 534 23.00 5.39 15.34
N ASP A 535 22.72 6.69 15.30
CA ASP A 535 21.48 7.29 15.77
C ASP A 535 20.34 7.18 14.76
N VAL A 536 19.11 7.22 15.27
CA VAL A 536 17.90 7.24 14.44
C VAL A 536 17.85 8.58 13.69
N VAL A 537 17.64 8.54 12.37
CA VAL A 537 17.52 9.76 11.55
C VAL A 537 16.20 10.47 11.86
N ARG A 538 16.30 11.74 12.26
CA ARG A 538 15.15 12.61 12.50
C ARG A 538 14.47 12.96 11.18
N LEU A 539 13.14 13.00 11.20
CA LEU A 539 12.38 13.28 10.00
C LEU A 539 12.53 14.73 9.52
N VAL A 540 12.71 15.67 10.43
CA VAL A 540 12.98 17.09 10.11
C VAL A 540 14.27 17.21 9.30
N ASP A 541 15.38 16.67 9.81
CA ASP A 541 16.68 16.68 9.12
C ASP A 541 16.60 16.04 7.72
N LEU A 542 15.86 14.93 7.61
CA LEU A 542 15.69 14.23 6.33
C LEU A 542 14.95 15.10 5.30
N LEU A 543 13.92 15.84 5.74
CA LEU A 543 13.20 16.77 4.88
C LEU A 543 14.07 17.98 4.51
N ASP A 544 14.83 18.52 5.46
CA ASP A 544 15.75 19.65 5.21
C ASP A 544 16.84 19.27 4.19
N GLU A 545 17.40 18.06 4.29
CA GLU A 545 18.34 17.52 3.31
C GLU A 545 17.68 17.35 1.93
N ALA A 546 16.45 16.84 1.87
CA ALA A 546 15.70 16.70 0.61
C ALA A 546 15.50 18.05 -0.08
N LYS A 547 15.09 19.07 0.69
CA LYS A 547 14.91 20.45 0.20
C LYS A 547 16.25 21.04 -0.26
N THR A 548 17.31 20.87 0.52
CA THR A 548 18.65 21.39 0.21
C THR A 548 19.17 20.81 -1.10
N ARG A 549 19.14 19.48 -1.27
CA ARG A 549 19.56 18.83 -2.52
C ARG A 549 18.70 19.26 -3.70
N SER A 550 17.38 19.35 -3.50
CA SER A 550 16.49 19.84 -4.54
C SER A 550 16.82 21.28 -4.95
N LYS A 551 17.16 22.15 -4.00
CA LYS A 551 17.55 23.54 -4.26
C LYS A 551 18.85 23.59 -5.06
N THR A 552 19.86 22.82 -4.66
CA THR A 552 21.14 22.70 -5.39
C THR A 552 20.91 22.28 -6.84
N ALA A 553 20.11 21.23 -7.06
CA ALA A 553 19.81 20.74 -8.41
C ALA A 553 19.06 21.78 -9.28
N LEU A 554 18.24 22.65 -8.67
CA LEU A 554 17.57 23.75 -9.38
C LEU A 554 18.54 24.89 -9.74
N ILE A 555 19.47 25.21 -8.84
CA ILE A 555 20.53 26.22 -9.07
C ILE A 555 21.49 25.75 -10.17
N GLU A 556 21.90 24.48 -10.17
CA GLU A 556 22.75 23.90 -11.22
C GLU A 556 22.10 23.98 -12.61
N ARG A 557 20.76 24.03 -12.66
CA ARG A 557 19.96 24.23 -13.88
C ARG A 557 19.71 25.72 -14.20
N GLY A 558 20.35 26.63 -13.49
CA GLY A 558 20.31 28.08 -13.73
C GLY A 558 19.05 28.80 -13.23
N LYS A 559 18.25 28.19 -12.35
CA LYS A 559 16.97 28.78 -11.90
C LYS A 559 17.12 29.92 -10.90
N ASP A 560 18.27 30.03 -10.26
CA ASP A 560 18.66 31.19 -9.45
C ASP A 560 18.74 32.51 -10.25
N LYS A 561 18.87 32.43 -11.58
CA LYS A 561 18.92 33.60 -12.47
C LYS A 561 17.54 34.03 -12.97
N GLU A 562 16.57 33.11 -12.96
CA GLU A 562 15.23 33.33 -13.51
C GLU A 562 14.19 33.58 -12.43
N TRP A 563 14.36 32.98 -11.24
CA TRP A 563 13.36 32.97 -10.19
C TRP A 563 13.79 33.81 -9.00
N THR A 564 12.81 34.34 -8.27
CA THR A 564 13.03 34.96 -6.97
C THR A 564 13.53 33.92 -5.96
N PRO A 565 14.26 34.35 -4.90
CA PRO A 565 14.68 33.45 -3.82
C PRO A 565 13.51 32.67 -3.20
N GLU A 566 12.34 33.30 -3.08
CA GLU A 566 11.12 32.72 -2.54
C GLU A 566 10.55 31.62 -3.46
N GLU A 567 10.44 31.87 -4.77
CA GLU A 567 9.99 30.87 -5.75
C GLU A 567 10.93 29.67 -5.82
N LEU A 568 12.24 29.92 -5.76
CA LEU A 568 13.25 28.86 -5.73
C LEU A 568 13.11 28.00 -4.47
N ASP A 569 12.92 28.62 -3.32
CA ASP A 569 12.82 27.92 -2.04
C ASP A 569 11.54 27.08 -1.92
N GLN A 570 10.40 27.65 -2.33
CA GLN A 570 9.12 26.94 -2.37
C GLN A 570 9.11 25.79 -3.38
N THR A 571 9.78 25.97 -4.53
CA THR A 571 9.93 24.91 -5.52
C THR A 571 10.81 23.78 -5.00
N ALA A 572 11.95 24.11 -4.40
CA ALA A 572 12.84 23.12 -3.79
C ALA A 572 12.13 22.32 -2.69
N GLU A 573 11.27 22.98 -1.92
CA GLU A 573 10.44 22.36 -0.91
C GLU A 573 9.45 21.35 -1.51
N ALA A 574 8.68 21.78 -2.50
CA ALA A 574 7.71 20.94 -3.19
C ALA A 574 8.33 19.70 -3.85
N VAL A 575 9.44 19.90 -4.57
CA VAL A 575 10.15 18.84 -5.30
C VAL A 575 10.83 17.89 -4.30
N GLY A 576 11.55 18.43 -3.30
CA GLY A 576 12.23 17.63 -2.28
C GLY A 576 11.27 16.77 -1.46
N TYR A 577 10.23 17.39 -0.89
CA TYR A 577 9.24 16.67 -0.08
C TYR A 577 8.40 15.72 -0.93
N GLY A 578 8.12 16.13 -2.18
CA GLY A 578 7.48 15.28 -3.17
C GLY A 578 8.26 14.01 -3.47
N ALA A 579 9.56 14.13 -3.71
CA ALA A 579 10.45 13.00 -3.98
C ALA A 579 10.46 12.01 -2.81
N VAL A 580 10.55 12.49 -1.57
CA VAL A 580 10.51 11.67 -0.37
C VAL A 580 9.19 10.90 -0.25
N LYS A 581 8.04 11.58 -0.40
CA LYS A 581 6.71 10.94 -0.36
C LYS A 581 6.55 9.90 -1.47
N TYR A 582 6.90 10.27 -2.69
CA TYR A 582 6.71 9.42 -3.86
C TYR A 582 7.60 8.18 -3.82
N ALA A 583 8.84 8.30 -3.33
CA ALA A 583 9.76 7.17 -3.18
C ALA A 583 9.20 6.08 -2.26
N ASP A 584 8.51 6.47 -1.19
CA ASP A 584 7.82 5.52 -0.32
C ASP A 584 6.58 4.92 -1.01
N LEU A 585 5.72 5.76 -1.59
CA LEU A 585 4.44 5.33 -2.18
C LEU A 585 4.60 4.46 -3.44
N LYS A 586 5.64 4.67 -4.26
CA LYS A 586 5.89 3.88 -5.48
C LYS A 586 6.36 2.46 -5.16
N SER A 587 6.85 2.24 -3.95
CA SER A 587 7.37 0.95 -3.49
C SER A 587 6.23 0.06 -3.00
N ASN A 588 6.41 -1.26 -3.02
CA ASN A 588 5.41 -2.13 -2.39
C ASN A 588 5.51 -1.94 -0.87
N ARG A 589 4.42 -1.51 -0.22
CA ARG A 589 4.42 -1.22 1.21
C ARG A 589 4.89 -2.40 2.06
N THR A 590 4.57 -3.64 1.69
CA THR A 590 4.92 -4.84 2.48
C THR A 590 6.39 -5.20 2.39
N THR A 591 7.13 -4.64 1.43
CA THR A 591 8.58 -4.81 1.32
C THR A 591 9.29 -3.65 2.01
N GLY A 592 10.48 -3.91 2.53
CA GLY A 592 11.40 -2.83 2.88
C GLY A 592 11.88 -2.11 1.63
N TYR A 593 12.17 -0.82 1.74
CA TYR A 593 12.73 -0.04 0.63
C TYR A 593 14.03 0.64 1.06
N THR A 594 14.94 0.79 0.10
CA THR A 594 16.21 1.49 0.29
C THR A 594 15.99 2.98 0.16
N PHE A 595 16.36 3.74 1.20
CA PHE A 595 16.33 5.19 1.14
C PHE A 595 17.59 5.72 0.46
N ASP A 596 17.41 6.46 -0.64
CA ASP A 596 18.48 7.00 -1.47
C ASP A 596 18.04 8.34 -2.08
N PHE A 597 18.68 9.43 -1.66
CA PHE A 597 18.37 10.79 -2.10
C PHE A 597 18.59 10.98 -3.60
N ASP A 598 19.67 10.42 -4.14
CA ASP A 598 20.05 10.63 -5.54
C ASP A 598 19.07 9.87 -6.45
N ALA A 599 18.67 8.66 -6.05
CA ALA A 599 17.66 7.89 -6.77
C ALA A 599 16.25 8.51 -6.72
N MET A 600 15.86 9.17 -5.62
CA MET A 600 14.53 9.78 -5.50
C MET A 600 14.43 11.16 -6.16
N LEU A 601 15.54 11.91 -6.19
CA LEU A 601 15.63 13.23 -6.82
C LEU A 601 16.06 13.19 -8.29
N SER A 602 16.32 11.99 -8.84
CA SER A 602 16.63 11.84 -10.26
C SER A 602 15.48 12.35 -11.14
N ASP A 603 15.82 13.07 -12.19
CA ASP A 603 14.89 13.53 -13.24
C ASP A 603 14.54 12.45 -14.26
N LYS A 604 15.16 11.27 -14.16
CA LYS A 604 14.91 10.12 -15.02
C LYS A 604 14.22 9.00 -14.26
N GLY A 605 13.35 8.30 -14.99
CA GLY A 605 12.64 7.13 -14.48
C GLY A 605 11.44 7.47 -13.61
N ASN A 606 11.00 6.48 -12.83
CA ASN A 606 9.79 6.58 -12.03
C ASN A 606 10.03 7.35 -10.72
N THR A 607 10.11 8.68 -10.81
CA THR A 607 10.37 9.62 -9.71
C THR A 607 9.34 10.75 -9.66
N ALA A 608 9.21 11.40 -8.50
CA ALA A 608 8.36 12.60 -8.37
C ALA A 608 8.82 13.71 -9.31
N VAL A 609 10.13 13.89 -9.42
CA VAL A 609 10.77 14.90 -10.25
C VAL A 609 10.35 14.75 -11.70
N TYR A 610 10.42 13.53 -12.25
CA TYR A 610 9.95 13.23 -13.61
C TYR A 610 8.47 13.57 -13.81
N LEU A 611 7.60 13.16 -12.87
CA LEU A 611 6.15 13.43 -12.95
C LEU A 611 5.82 14.93 -12.89
N LEU A 612 6.50 15.67 -12.01
CA LEU A 612 6.36 17.11 -11.86
C LEU A 612 6.81 17.83 -13.14
N TYR A 613 7.91 17.40 -13.76
CA TYR A 613 8.34 17.94 -15.04
C TYR A 613 7.37 17.63 -16.18
N ALA A 614 6.83 16.41 -16.25
CA ALA A 614 5.81 16.06 -17.23
C ALA A 614 4.56 16.95 -17.09
N HIS A 615 4.08 17.14 -15.86
CA HIS A 615 2.97 18.05 -15.58
C HIS A 615 3.29 19.51 -15.96
N ALA A 616 4.45 20.01 -15.57
CA ALA A 616 4.87 21.38 -15.89
C ALA A 616 4.93 21.63 -17.41
N ARG A 617 5.37 20.62 -18.18
CA ARG A 617 5.38 20.66 -19.64
C ARG A 617 3.97 20.78 -20.22
N ILE A 618 3.02 19.97 -19.75
CA ILE A 618 1.63 20.01 -20.21
C ILE A 618 1.05 21.41 -20.02
N CYS A 619 1.20 21.97 -18.81
CA CYS A 619 0.71 23.31 -18.52
C CYS A 619 1.43 24.39 -19.33
N SER A 620 2.71 24.21 -19.66
CA SER A 620 3.45 25.11 -20.55
C SER A 620 2.89 25.11 -21.97
N ILE A 621 2.54 23.94 -22.53
CA ILE A 621 1.92 23.82 -23.86
C ILE A 621 0.59 24.59 -23.89
N ILE A 622 -0.26 24.36 -22.89
CA ILE A 622 -1.55 25.04 -22.74
C ILE A 622 -1.35 26.55 -22.72
N ARG A 623 -0.44 27.06 -21.88
CA ARG A 623 -0.15 28.50 -21.80
C ARG A 623 0.35 29.06 -23.13
N LYS A 624 1.30 28.37 -23.78
CA LYS A 624 1.92 28.85 -25.03
C LYS A 624 0.95 28.91 -26.20
N SER A 625 -0.14 28.15 -26.17
CA SER A 625 -1.21 28.25 -27.18
C SER A 625 -1.92 29.60 -27.17
N GLY A 626 -1.97 30.28 -26.02
CA GLY A 626 -2.74 31.51 -25.83
C GLY A 626 -4.26 31.33 -25.95
N LYS A 627 -4.76 30.09 -25.93
CA LYS A 627 -6.20 29.77 -26.04
C LYS A 627 -6.87 29.75 -24.66
N ASP A 628 -8.14 30.15 -24.61
CA ASP A 628 -8.98 29.98 -23.43
C ASP A 628 -9.52 28.54 -23.38
N ILE A 629 -8.96 27.74 -22.47
CA ILE A 629 -9.35 26.35 -22.31
C ILE A 629 -10.80 26.20 -21.82
N ASP A 630 -11.32 27.13 -21.03
CA ASP A 630 -12.70 27.06 -20.52
C ASP A 630 -13.74 27.38 -21.62
N GLU A 631 -13.36 28.19 -22.61
CA GLU A 631 -14.13 28.37 -23.84
C GLU A 631 -14.07 27.12 -24.74
N LEU A 632 -12.87 26.56 -24.95
CA LEU A 632 -12.69 25.36 -25.78
C LEU A 632 -13.51 24.17 -25.25
N LYS A 633 -13.57 23.97 -23.93
CA LYS A 633 -14.38 22.90 -23.29
C LYS A 633 -15.84 22.93 -23.72
N LYS A 634 -16.38 24.10 -24.07
CA LYS A 634 -17.80 24.30 -24.42
C LYS A 634 -18.05 24.31 -25.92
N THR A 635 -17.04 24.67 -26.71
CA THR A 635 -17.19 25.01 -28.13
C THR A 635 -16.54 24.00 -29.07
N VAL A 636 -15.63 23.16 -28.57
CA VAL A 636 -14.85 22.23 -29.39
C VAL A 636 -15.14 20.78 -29.00
N GLU A 637 -15.36 19.95 -30.01
CA GLU A 637 -15.45 18.50 -29.85
C GLU A 637 -14.04 17.90 -29.70
N LEU A 638 -13.81 17.15 -28.62
CA LEU A 638 -12.60 16.35 -28.46
C LEU A 638 -12.65 15.18 -29.45
N VAL A 639 -11.54 14.92 -30.13
CA VAL A 639 -11.38 13.84 -31.10
C VAL A 639 -10.11 13.05 -30.78
N LEU A 640 -10.13 11.74 -31.00
CA LEU A 640 -9.03 10.80 -30.68
C LEU A 640 -8.71 9.92 -31.90
N ASP A 641 -8.51 10.54 -33.05
CA ASP A 641 -8.39 9.83 -34.33
C ASP A 641 -7.06 9.10 -34.48
N HIS A 642 -6.00 9.61 -33.85
CA HIS A 642 -4.68 8.98 -33.92
C HIS A 642 -4.47 7.92 -32.83
N PRO A 643 -3.66 6.87 -33.10
CA PRO A 643 -3.39 5.79 -32.13
C PRO A 643 -2.88 6.29 -30.78
N GLU A 644 -2.00 7.28 -30.76
CA GLU A 644 -1.42 7.84 -29.54
C GLU A 644 -2.43 8.69 -28.75
N GLU A 645 -3.30 9.43 -29.44
CA GLU A 645 -4.41 10.18 -28.83
C GLU A 645 -5.39 9.20 -28.17
N ARG A 646 -5.81 8.15 -28.91
CA ARG A 646 -6.68 7.09 -28.39
C ARG A 646 -6.03 6.36 -27.21
N ALA A 647 -4.74 6.04 -27.31
CA ALA A 647 -4.01 5.35 -26.23
C ALA A 647 -3.89 6.20 -24.96
N LEU A 648 -3.70 7.52 -25.09
CA LEU A 648 -3.72 8.46 -23.97
C LEU A 648 -5.13 8.58 -23.39
N GLY A 649 -6.15 8.77 -24.24
CA GLY A 649 -7.55 8.85 -23.83
C GLY A 649 -8.04 7.60 -23.09
N LEU A 650 -7.68 6.41 -23.56
CA LEU A 650 -7.99 5.15 -22.88
C LEU A 650 -7.36 5.09 -21.49
N HIS A 651 -6.10 5.50 -21.38
CA HIS A 651 -5.40 5.50 -20.11
C HIS A 651 -6.03 6.51 -19.12
N LEU A 652 -6.46 7.69 -19.59
CA LEU A 652 -7.19 8.65 -18.76
C LEU A 652 -8.47 8.05 -18.16
N LEU A 653 -9.26 7.36 -18.98
CA LEU A 653 -10.51 6.74 -18.52
C LEU A 653 -10.27 5.59 -17.51
N ARG A 654 -9.07 4.99 -17.49
CA ARG A 654 -8.68 3.99 -16.49
C ARG A 654 -8.36 4.59 -15.11
N PHE A 655 -8.39 5.92 -14.97
CA PHE A 655 -8.16 6.58 -13.68
C PHE A 655 -9.09 6.04 -12.59
N ALA A 656 -10.40 6.00 -12.83
CA ALA A 656 -11.37 5.65 -11.80
C ALA A 656 -11.22 4.20 -11.31
N GLU A 657 -10.99 3.25 -12.22
CA GLU A 657 -10.74 1.85 -11.84
C GLU A 657 -9.42 1.68 -11.08
N THR A 658 -8.41 2.47 -11.41
CA THR A 658 -7.13 2.50 -10.71
C THR A 658 -7.30 3.03 -9.28
N VAL A 659 -8.08 4.11 -9.10
CA VAL A 659 -8.40 4.65 -7.77
C VAL A 659 -9.20 3.63 -6.95
N GLU A 660 -10.17 2.97 -7.56
CA GLU A 660 -10.97 1.94 -6.89
C GLU A 660 -10.10 0.75 -6.46
N GLU A 661 -9.17 0.30 -7.31
CA GLU A 661 -8.19 -0.72 -6.96
C GLU A 661 -7.30 -0.27 -5.79
N ALA A 662 -6.78 0.96 -5.83
CA ALA A 662 -5.94 1.49 -4.77
C ALA A 662 -6.69 1.55 -3.43
N CYS A 663 -7.96 1.96 -3.43
CA CYS A 663 -8.81 1.96 -2.23
C CYS A 663 -9.10 0.53 -1.76
N THR A 664 -9.50 -0.37 -2.65
CA THR A 664 -9.92 -1.74 -2.29
C THR A 664 -8.76 -2.58 -1.75
N THR A 665 -7.58 -2.43 -2.36
CA THR A 665 -6.39 -3.21 -2.02
C THR A 665 -5.51 -2.52 -0.98
N LEU A 666 -5.74 -1.23 -0.71
CA LEU A 666 -4.92 -0.38 0.16
C LEU A 666 -3.43 -0.41 -0.25
N PHE A 667 -3.18 -0.35 -1.56
CA PHE A 667 -1.84 -0.25 -2.15
C PHE A 667 -1.69 1.04 -2.96
N PRO A 668 -1.12 2.11 -2.38
CA PRO A 668 -0.94 3.39 -3.06
C PRO A 668 -0.05 3.30 -4.32
N LYS A 669 0.86 2.32 -4.38
CA LYS A 669 1.74 2.06 -5.53
C LYS A 669 0.99 1.97 -6.86
N VAL A 670 -0.24 1.44 -6.85
CA VAL A 670 -1.06 1.30 -8.06
C VAL A 670 -1.28 2.66 -8.73
N LEU A 671 -1.51 3.71 -7.94
CA LEU A 671 -1.64 5.09 -8.44
C LEU A 671 -0.31 5.66 -8.95
N CYS A 672 0.81 5.35 -8.29
CA CYS A 672 2.14 5.78 -8.75
C CYS A 672 2.49 5.17 -10.11
N LEU A 673 2.23 3.88 -10.32
CA LEU A 673 2.44 3.22 -11.60
C LEU A 673 1.53 3.79 -12.69
N TYR A 674 0.27 4.04 -12.37
CA TYR A 674 -0.67 4.70 -13.27
C TYR A 674 -0.19 6.08 -13.71
N LEU A 675 0.24 6.92 -12.76
CA LEU A 675 0.77 8.25 -13.02
C LEU A 675 2.01 8.22 -13.92
N TYR A 676 2.94 7.32 -13.63
CA TYR A 676 4.14 7.16 -14.44
C TYR A 676 3.81 6.76 -15.88
N SER A 677 2.92 5.76 -16.05
CA SER A 677 2.46 5.34 -17.36
C SER A 677 1.68 6.45 -18.09
N LEU A 678 0.92 7.28 -17.37
CA LEU A 678 0.23 8.43 -17.95
C LEU A 678 1.22 9.45 -18.52
N SER A 679 2.29 9.76 -17.78
CA SER A 679 3.37 10.65 -18.23
C SER A 679 4.14 10.08 -19.43
N GLU A 680 4.40 8.78 -19.47
CA GLU A 680 5.01 8.13 -20.64
C GLU A 680 4.11 8.22 -21.87
N ARG A 681 2.81 7.93 -21.73
CA ARG A 681 1.83 8.04 -22.83
C ARG A 681 1.68 9.46 -23.33
N PHE A 682 1.64 10.44 -22.44
CA PHE A 682 1.62 11.85 -22.83
C PHE A 682 2.89 12.22 -23.59
N THR A 683 4.06 11.76 -23.14
CA THR A 683 5.33 12.02 -23.82
C THR A 683 5.33 11.43 -25.23
N SER A 684 4.84 10.20 -25.39
CA SER A 684 4.69 9.55 -26.70
C SER A 684 3.76 10.34 -27.63
N PHE A 685 2.58 10.71 -27.14
CA PHE A 685 1.62 11.55 -27.87
C PHE A 685 2.27 12.87 -28.33
N TYR A 686 2.87 13.62 -27.40
CA TYR A 686 3.47 14.92 -27.70
C TYR A 686 4.69 14.84 -28.63
N SER A 687 5.43 13.72 -28.61
CA SER A 687 6.60 13.54 -29.49
C SER A 687 6.24 13.27 -30.94
N ILE A 688 5.04 12.72 -31.19
CA ILE A 688 4.56 12.33 -32.52
C ILE A 688 3.61 13.38 -33.08
N HIS A 689 2.73 13.92 -32.23
CA HIS A 689 1.67 14.83 -32.64
C HIS A 689 1.95 16.24 -32.18
N GLN A 690 2.12 17.16 -33.14
CA GLN A 690 2.23 18.58 -32.85
C GLN A 690 0.90 19.09 -32.27
N VAL A 691 0.96 19.77 -31.12
CA VAL A 691 -0.22 20.38 -30.49
C VAL A 691 -0.45 21.77 -31.07
N ILE A 692 0.45 22.72 -30.75
CA ILE A 692 0.32 24.13 -31.15
C ILE A 692 0.59 24.29 -32.64
N GLY A 693 -0.30 24.98 -33.34
CA GLY A 693 -0.23 25.22 -34.78
C GLY A 693 -0.70 24.06 -35.65
N SER A 694 -1.24 23.00 -35.06
CA SER A 694 -1.84 21.89 -35.81
C SER A 694 -3.33 22.16 -36.13
N PRO A 695 -3.91 21.53 -37.15
CA PRO A 695 -5.35 21.64 -37.42
C PRO A 695 -6.21 21.16 -36.23
N GLU A 696 -5.71 20.19 -35.47
CA GLU A 696 -6.39 19.61 -34.30
C GLU A 696 -6.01 20.30 -32.98
N GLU A 697 -5.35 21.47 -33.01
CA GLU A 697 -4.80 22.15 -31.83
C GLU A 697 -5.82 22.23 -30.69
N ALA A 698 -7.05 22.67 -30.97
CA ALA A 698 -8.07 22.84 -29.94
C ALA A 698 -8.46 21.52 -29.27
N SER A 699 -8.64 20.44 -30.03
CA SER A 699 -8.92 19.09 -29.51
C SER A 699 -7.73 18.57 -28.67
N ARG A 700 -6.51 18.70 -29.20
CA ARG A 700 -5.28 18.26 -28.51
C ARG A 700 -5.03 19.05 -27.21
N LEU A 701 -5.41 20.32 -27.16
CA LEU A 701 -5.35 21.14 -25.94
C LEU A 701 -6.33 20.64 -24.87
N LEU A 702 -7.53 20.20 -25.25
CA LEU A 702 -8.46 19.54 -24.32
C LEU A 702 -7.88 18.23 -23.78
N LEU A 703 -7.19 17.44 -24.61
CA LEU A 703 -6.51 16.22 -24.17
C LEU A 703 -5.32 16.52 -23.21
N CYS A 704 -4.58 17.60 -23.47
CA CYS A 704 -3.56 18.13 -22.57
C CYS A 704 -4.17 18.51 -21.22
N GLU A 705 -5.27 19.28 -21.22
CA GLU A 705 -5.92 19.71 -19.97
C GLU A 705 -6.49 18.52 -19.18
N ALA A 706 -7.11 17.55 -19.86
CA ALA A 706 -7.60 16.33 -19.22
C ALA A 706 -6.46 15.57 -18.52
N THR A 707 -5.31 15.47 -19.19
CA THR A 707 -4.10 14.87 -18.60
C THR A 707 -3.63 15.63 -17.38
N ALA A 708 -3.57 16.97 -17.46
CA ALA A 708 -3.14 17.81 -16.35
C ALA A 708 -4.08 17.67 -15.14
N ILE A 709 -5.39 17.70 -15.34
CA ILE A 709 -6.41 17.52 -14.29
C ILE A 709 -6.24 16.17 -13.59
N VAL A 710 -6.12 15.08 -14.35
CA VAL A 710 -5.95 13.73 -13.79
C VAL A 710 -4.65 13.63 -12.99
N MET A 711 -3.55 14.20 -13.49
CA MET A 711 -2.28 14.26 -12.76
C MET A 711 -2.43 15.03 -11.45
N ARG A 712 -3.03 16.23 -11.47
CA ARG A 712 -3.27 17.06 -10.26
C ARG A 712 -4.13 16.35 -9.22
N LYS A 713 -5.13 15.58 -9.64
CA LYS A 713 -5.97 14.79 -8.71
C LYS A 713 -5.19 13.66 -8.04
N CYS A 714 -4.20 13.11 -8.73
CA CYS A 714 -3.33 12.06 -8.18
C CYS A 714 -2.19 12.62 -7.32
N PHE A 715 -1.78 13.87 -7.56
CA PHE A 715 -0.71 14.49 -6.80
C PHE A 715 -1.15 14.79 -5.36
N PRO A 716 -0.21 14.79 -4.40
CA PRO A 716 -0.48 15.34 -3.08
C PRO A 716 -0.89 16.82 -3.22
N PRO A 717 -1.71 17.36 -2.30
CA PRO A 717 -2.04 18.79 -2.28
C PRO A 717 -0.80 19.70 -2.39
N SER A 718 0.36 19.23 -1.90
CA SER A 718 1.64 19.95 -1.92
C SER A 718 2.17 20.27 -3.31
N TRP A 719 1.69 19.56 -4.33
CA TRP A 719 2.11 19.79 -5.71
C TRP A 719 1.12 20.67 -6.49
N ASN A 720 -0.02 21.01 -5.89
CA ASN A 720 -1.01 21.93 -6.46
C ASN A 720 -0.79 23.38 -6.01
N HIS A 721 0.28 23.66 -5.25
CA HIS A 721 0.62 25.00 -4.76
C HIS A 721 0.75 26.03 -5.91
N PRO A 722 0.22 27.26 -5.77
CA PRO A 722 0.31 28.30 -6.79
C PRO A 722 1.74 28.52 -7.31
N CYS A 723 2.75 28.40 -6.45
CA CYS A 723 4.14 28.59 -6.87
C CYS A 723 4.72 27.43 -7.70
N LEU A 724 4.17 26.20 -7.62
CA LEU A 724 4.39 25.17 -8.66
C LEU A 724 3.64 25.51 -9.95
N GLN A 725 2.50 26.21 -9.84
CA GLN A 725 1.82 26.82 -10.99
C GLN A 725 2.60 28.04 -11.55
N ASP A 726 3.55 28.61 -10.80
CA ASP A 726 4.50 29.64 -11.26
C ASP A 726 5.80 29.04 -11.82
N LEU A 727 6.24 27.87 -11.32
CA LEU A 727 7.18 26.96 -11.99
C LEU A 727 6.67 26.64 -13.41
N ILE A 728 5.35 26.44 -13.50
CA ILE A 728 4.62 26.34 -14.75
C ILE A 728 4.75 27.64 -15.57
N ARG A 729 4.58 28.86 -15.02
CA ARG A 729 4.71 30.16 -15.75
C ARG A 729 6.07 30.36 -16.44
N HIS A 730 7.17 29.92 -15.84
CA HIS A 730 8.53 30.19 -16.34
C HIS A 730 9.21 29.04 -17.12
N CYS A 731 8.50 27.96 -17.46
CA CYS A 731 9.00 26.83 -18.27
C CYS A 731 9.33 27.16 -19.75
N ASN A 732 10.12 28.21 -20.03
CA ASN A 732 10.65 28.45 -21.38
C ASN A 732 12.00 27.76 -21.63
N ILE A 733 12.72 27.34 -20.59
CA ILE A 733 14.10 26.85 -20.73
C ILE A 733 14.33 25.71 -19.73
N LEU A 734 13.83 24.52 -20.03
CA LEU A 734 14.14 23.28 -19.29
C LEU A 734 14.50 22.12 -20.23
N MET A 735 14.66 22.40 -21.52
CA MET A 735 14.92 21.39 -22.57
C MET A 735 15.97 21.81 -23.60
N THR A 736 16.86 22.72 -23.21
CA THR A 736 18.15 22.89 -23.89
C THR A 736 19.23 22.29 -23.02
#